data_AF-A0A3R7GUX4-F1
#
_entry.id   AF-A0A3R7GUX4-F1
#
_cell.length_a   1.000
_cell.length_b   1.000
_cell.length_c   1.000
_cell.angle_alpha   90.00
_cell.angle_beta   90.00
_cell.angle_gamma   90.00
#
_symmetry.space_group_name_H-M   'P 1'
#
loop_
_entity.id
_entity.type
_entity.pdbx_description
1 polymer ?
#
loop_
_entity_poly.entity_id
_entity_poly.type
_entity_poly.pdbx_seq_one_letter_code
_entity_poly.pdbx_strand_id
1 'polypeptide(L)'
;MSWKKVDYKGSDSVHRLHRIQALCTNREDHLDGILIVGGIDSFHSQASQAALKYLFLGSSGQELLGEQVISHEYERLEDVILLICPQRISVFYSSESDAAVKILPVISKWRHVTEYVIHDGMEPDEQEERKISAFKSMMANVKRVGIPFGLDRDGCNLEDTMLPEKWPLIQSYGLEGGESVGKGFFTMNHQVVNISCELMKVMAQLDAFSAKRVVLESQPFLAHHFDEFLLKLDHAESPEVRSAKAETDMGEDLLSFYEFGTMQYSTRGLATAPNRGSRLRVTAEVMDARGQPIDSLNQGTRYQEEIFRSLDEWKITAAALNIPIYRTSDLSEQFNGGIPRDGDAANFDIPAPVKTACELLVYKQHFVGQDAHTIQYFFPQDFIPKDSGAATTLSKPNTEDLSKLCVPITAMLGIPGSGVQVMSQSVCKISSSSFQWVNVDVDLRDLEVSKQKQMEASGLLEISNNLTRTLDRIKSTAKSMRLHPRIMLTVIGYIDPITVACAIRRATHDTSLQSKIGAVINCVSATNVYLPDPIAAQAPFPKVFDQMTAGFVTHMVLTNSADVTSAMLQRLRFHMDHVNPFADVLVLSHEVFEGPLTPLLVVDRFETPYYKQYRNAHFRDWDSATVINSTMPSLSGYAAELDPAHAPVTFRYEIIHGMNRSNFLYLIAKTLTPYAAITKSMEKIYPLDNANTKTSKGIRIAQSIAAEKVRPSQSPSTASYAEGAFSNEASPNQVRSKASITSEEKREIQRQHAMDPLPDGYLFDGTNYVDFFGGRYEFHPSIDQFVDEYITAANDDRKATNLKATEERASHQSFVKQLS
;
A
#
# COMPACT_ATOMS: atom_id res chain seq x y z
N MET A 1 -0.37 -36.07 -13.58
CA MET A 1 -0.06 -35.31 -12.36
C MET A 1 -0.41 -33.85 -12.62
N SER A 2 -1.15 -33.18 -11.73
CA SER A 2 -1.32 -31.72 -11.82
C SER A 2 -0.04 -31.09 -11.26
N TRP A 3 0.82 -30.60 -12.15
CA TRP A 3 2.03 -29.87 -11.75
C TRP A 3 1.61 -28.56 -11.08
N LYS A 4 1.93 -28.40 -9.80
CA LYS A 4 1.48 -27.25 -9.01
C LYS A 4 2.30 -26.02 -9.41
N LYS A 5 1.68 -25.08 -10.10
CA LYS A 5 2.27 -23.77 -10.42
C LYS A 5 2.66 -23.05 -9.13
N VAL A 6 3.84 -22.43 -9.13
CA VAL A 6 4.33 -21.61 -8.02
C VAL A 6 3.50 -20.34 -7.98
N ASP A 7 2.89 -20.11 -6.83
CA ASP A 7 2.10 -18.90 -6.61
C ASP A 7 3.00 -17.68 -6.45
N TYR A 8 2.67 -16.61 -7.17
CA TYR A 8 3.37 -15.33 -7.15
C TYR A 8 2.75 -14.43 -6.08
N LYS A 9 3.57 -14.03 -5.10
CA LYS A 9 3.09 -13.29 -3.93
C LYS A 9 3.53 -11.82 -3.99
N GLY A 10 2.83 -10.96 -3.25
CA GLY A 10 3.24 -9.56 -3.11
C GLY A 10 4.67 -9.37 -2.61
N SER A 11 5.19 -10.28 -1.76
CA SER A 11 6.58 -10.28 -1.31
C SER A 11 7.59 -10.45 -2.46
N ASP A 12 7.25 -11.25 -3.47
CA ASP A 12 8.08 -11.45 -4.66
C ASP A 12 8.11 -10.17 -5.52
N SER A 13 6.99 -9.43 -5.54
CA SER A 13 6.86 -8.18 -6.28
C SER A 13 7.66 -7.01 -5.68
N VAL A 14 7.87 -6.96 -4.36
CA VAL A 14 8.60 -5.87 -3.70
C VAL A 14 10.01 -5.69 -4.29
N HIS A 15 10.75 -6.80 -4.47
CA HIS A 15 12.09 -6.76 -5.06
C HIS A 15 12.07 -6.28 -6.51
N ARG A 16 11.07 -6.70 -7.28
CA ARG A 16 10.87 -6.28 -8.67
C ARG A 16 10.56 -4.79 -8.76
N LEU A 17 9.72 -4.27 -7.88
CA LEU A 17 9.42 -2.85 -7.77
C LEU A 17 10.68 -2.05 -7.47
N HIS A 18 11.48 -2.45 -6.49
CA HIS A 18 12.72 -1.76 -6.15
C HIS A 18 13.72 -1.68 -7.31
N ARG A 19 13.80 -2.74 -8.14
CA ARG A 19 14.62 -2.71 -9.37
C ARG A 19 14.14 -1.64 -10.37
N ILE A 20 12.83 -1.45 -10.49
CA ILE A 20 12.26 -0.39 -11.34
C ILE A 20 12.50 0.98 -10.70
N GLN A 21 12.29 1.13 -9.39
CA GLN A 21 12.58 2.38 -8.68
C GLN A 21 14.04 2.82 -8.80
N ALA A 22 14.98 1.87 -8.83
CA ALA A 22 16.39 2.16 -9.02
C ALA A 22 16.71 2.83 -10.37
N LEU A 23 15.85 2.68 -11.40
CA LEU A 23 15.99 3.41 -12.66
C LEU A 23 15.77 4.91 -12.50
N CYS A 24 15.04 5.34 -11.47
CA CYS A 24 14.82 6.76 -11.19
C CYS A 24 16.09 7.42 -10.63
N THR A 25 16.92 6.70 -9.87
CA THR A 25 18.07 7.24 -9.13
C THR A 25 19.43 6.96 -9.80
N ASN A 26 19.57 5.89 -10.57
CA ASN A 26 20.87 5.42 -11.09
C ASN A 26 21.32 6.11 -12.39
N ARG A 27 20.61 7.13 -12.85
CA ARG A 27 20.95 7.89 -14.06
C ARG A 27 21.66 9.18 -13.65
N GLU A 28 22.64 9.62 -14.44
CA GLU A 28 23.21 10.98 -14.33
C GLU A 28 22.10 12.05 -14.38
N ASP A 29 21.05 11.69 -15.12
CA ASP A 29 19.83 12.42 -15.38
C ASP A 29 18.66 11.81 -14.58
N HIS A 30 18.54 12.20 -13.31
CA HIS A 30 17.52 11.66 -12.39
C HIS A 30 16.09 11.79 -12.95
N LEU A 31 15.23 10.82 -12.64
CA LEU A 31 13.79 10.88 -12.94
C LEU A 31 12.99 11.10 -11.65
N ASP A 32 11.98 11.96 -11.70
CA ASP A 32 11.08 12.16 -10.56
C ASP A 32 10.13 10.97 -10.39
N GLY A 33 9.79 10.29 -11.49
CA GLY A 33 9.00 9.07 -11.49
C GLY A 33 8.91 8.41 -12.87
N ILE A 34 8.44 7.17 -12.88
CA ILE A 34 8.18 6.36 -14.06
C ILE A 34 6.66 6.14 -14.16
N LEU A 35 6.08 6.52 -15.29
CA LEU A 35 4.66 6.35 -15.58
C LEU A 35 4.45 5.11 -16.45
N ILE A 36 3.69 4.14 -15.92
CA ILE A 36 3.23 2.94 -16.62
C ILE A 36 1.72 3.05 -16.80
N VAL A 37 1.25 2.99 -18.05
CA VAL A 37 -0.16 3.07 -18.40
C VAL A 37 -0.54 1.79 -19.13
N GLY A 38 -1.51 1.05 -18.60
CA GLY A 38 -2.01 -0.16 -19.23
C GLY A 38 -2.89 0.10 -20.46
N GLY A 39 -3.13 -0.96 -21.22
CA GLY A 39 -4.28 -1.04 -22.12
C GLY A 39 -4.30 -0.06 -23.27
N ILE A 40 -5.52 0.24 -23.70
CA ILE A 40 -5.80 1.18 -24.80
C ILE A 40 -5.37 2.61 -24.48
N ASP A 41 -5.33 2.97 -23.19
CA ASP A 41 -4.93 4.30 -22.71
C ASP A 41 -3.46 4.62 -23.00
N SER A 42 -2.63 3.61 -23.33
CA SER A 42 -1.26 3.76 -23.85
C SER A 42 -1.06 3.25 -25.28
N PHE A 43 -2.15 3.01 -26.01
CA PHE A 43 -2.15 2.26 -27.28
C PHE A 43 -1.43 0.90 -27.18
N HIS A 44 -1.68 0.19 -26.08
CA HIS A 44 -1.08 -1.11 -25.78
C HIS A 44 0.46 -1.08 -25.83
N SER A 45 1.08 -0.10 -25.16
CA SER A 45 2.54 -0.04 -25.08
C SER A 45 3.12 -1.37 -24.58
N GLN A 46 3.93 -2.02 -25.43
CA GLN A 46 4.48 -3.35 -25.14
C GLN A 46 5.29 -3.36 -23.84
N ALA A 47 6.07 -2.31 -23.59
CA ALA A 47 6.90 -2.21 -22.40
C ALA A 47 6.07 -1.91 -21.15
N SER A 48 4.97 -1.15 -21.26
CA SER A 48 4.02 -0.96 -20.16
C SER A 48 3.29 -2.26 -19.81
N GLN A 49 2.82 -3.00 -20.82
CA GLN A 49 2.18 -4.29 -20.65
C GLN A 49 3.14 -5.34 -20.04
N ALA A 50 4.40 -5.37 -20.49
CA ALA A 50 5.44 -6.19 -19.88
C ALA A 50 5.65 -5.84 -18.39
N ALA A 51 5.69 -4.55 -18.06
CA ALA A 51 5.87 -4.09 -16.68
C ALA A 51 4.71 -4.53 -15.76
N LEU A 52 3.47 -4.45 -16.23
CA LEU A 52 2.31 -4.93 -15.48
C LEU A 52 2.37 -6.45 -15.26
N LYS A 53 2.70 -7.23 -16.29
CA LYS A 53 2.89 -8.70 -16.17
C LYS A 53 4.04 -9.05 -15.22
N TYR A 54 5.13 -8.29 -15.27
CA TYR A 54 6.30 -8.47 -14.40
C TYR A 54 5.98 -8.16 -12.94
N LEU A 55 5.25 -7.08 -12.67
CA LEU A 55 4.92 -6.66 -11.30
C LEU A 55 3.78 -7.48 -10.68
N PHE A 56 2.72 -7.80 -11.43
CA PHE A 56 1.51 -8.41 -10.88
C PHE A 56 1.33 -9.90 -11.17
N LEU A 57 1.90 -10.42 -12.27
CA LEU A 57 1.65 -11.81 -12.73
C LEU A 57 2.87 -12.73 -12.60
N GLY A 58 4.00 -12.24 -12.09
CA GLY A 58 5.21 -13.03 -11.92
C GLY A 58 5.91 -13.41 -13.24
N SER A 59 5.48 -12.83 -14.37
CA SER A 59 6.11 -13.10 -15.68
C SER A 59 7.56 -12.62 -15.70
N SER A 60 8.46 -13.33 -16.36
CA SER A 60 9.88 -12.91 -16.43
C SER A 60 10.62 -13.50 -17.63
N GLY A 61 11.77 -12.90 -17.98
CA GLY A 61 12.64 -13.39 -19.03
C GLY A 61 11.94 -13.47 -20.39
N GLN A 62 11.94 -14.65 -21.01
CA GLN A 62 11.38 -14.85 -22.35
C GLN A 62 9.86 -14.59 -22.44
N GLU A 63 9.12 -14.67 -21.33
CA GLU A 63 7.66 -14.42 -21.29
C GLU A 63 7.30 -12.95 -21.52
N LEU A 64 8.29 -12.06 -21.42
CA LEU A 64 8.18 -10.62 -21.61
C LEU A 64 8.76 -10.15 -22.96
N LEU A 65 9.21 -11.09 -23.80
CA LEU A 65 9.72 -10.78 -25.14
C LEU A 65 8.60 -10.88 -26.19
N GLY A 66 8.78 -10.16 -27.29
CA GLY A 66 7.79 -10.09 -28.36
C GLY A 66 6.54 -9.31 -27.96
N GLU A 67 5.44 -9.57 -28.67
CA GLU A 67 4.15 -8.93 -28.40
C GLU A 67 3.63 -9.26 -27.00
N GLN A 68 3.20 -8.23 -26.27
CA GLN A 68 2.71 -8.37 -24.91
C GLN A 68 1.21 -8.21 -24.88
N VAL A 69 0.52 -9.33 -24.66
CA VAL A 69 -0.92 -9.40 -24.46
C VAL A 69 -1.21 -9.87 -23.04
N ILE A 70 -2.06 -9.16 -22.33
CA ILE A 70 -2.58 -9.60 -21.04
C ILE A 70 -3.74 -10.57 -21.30
N SER A 71 -3.70 -11.73 -20.62
CA SER A 71 -4.75 -12.75 -20.70
C SER A 71 -6.11 -12.15 -20.33
N HIS A 72 -7.19 -12.61 -20.97
CA HIS A 72 -8.56 -12.18 -20.64
C HIS A 72 -8.89 -12.37 -19.15
N GLU A 73 -8.29 -13.37 -18.49
CA GLU A 73 -8.46 -13.58 -17.04
C GLU A 73 -7.92 -12.41 -16.18
N TYR A 74 -7.04 -11.58 -16.74
CA TYR A 74 -6.38 -10.44 -16.10
C TYR A 74 -6.61 -9.14 -16.87
N GLU A 75 -7.59 -9.06 -17.77
CA GLU A 75 -7.83 -7.91 -18.66
C GLU A 75 -7.91 -6.58 -17.90
N ARG A 76 -8.44 -6.58 -16.68
CA ARG A 76 -8.52 -5.40 -15.83
C ARG A 76 -7.18 -4.81 -15.38
N LEU A 77 -6.06 -5.52 -15.55
CA LEU A 77 -4.74 -4.92 -15.42
C LEU A 77 -4.48 -3.87 -16.50
N GLU A 78 -5.18 -3.93 -17.64
CA GLU A 78 -5.09 -2.94 -18.70
C GLU A 78 -5.60 -1.56 -18.28
N ASP A 79 -6.48 -1.47 -17.28
CA ASP A 79 -6.98 -0.20 -16.74
C ASP A 79 -6.06 0.39 -15.65
N VAL A 80 -4.96 -0.29 -15.31
CA VAL A 80 -4.05 0.12 -14.23
C VAL A 80 -3.11 1.23 -14.69
N ILE A 81 -3.01 2.28 -13.87
CA ILE A 81 -2.02 3.35 -14.03
C ILE A 81 -1.09 3.29 -12.82
N LEU A 82 0.22 3.22 -13.07
CA LEU A 82 1.24 3.29 -12.03
C LEU A 82 2.13 4.50 -12.24
N LEU A 83 2.34 5.27 -11.18
CA LEU A 83 3.45 6.21 -11.08
C LEU A 83 4.42 5.71 -10.02
N ILE A 84 5.59 5.26 -10.46
CA ILE A 84 6.64 4.70 -9.61
C ILE A 84 7.72 5.76 -9.40
N CYS A 85 7.76 6.34 -8.21
CA CYS A 85 8.82 7.27 -7.79
C CYS A 85 9.88 6.53 -6.96
N PRO A 86 11.05 7.14 -6.66
CA PRO A 86 12.12 6.50 -5.90
C PRO A 86 11.71 5.88 -4.56
N GLN A 87 10.77 6.50 -3.84
CA GLN A 87 10.32 6.03 -2.51
C GLN A 87 8.80 5.91 -2.34
N ARG A 88 8.02 6.38 -3.32
CA ARG A 88 6.54 6.40 -3.27
C ARG A 88 5.96 5.81 -4.55
N ILE A 89 4.76 5.28 -4.45
CA ILE A 89 4.05 4.70 -5.58
C ILE A 89 2.63 5.24 -5.56
N SER A 90 2.13 5.67 -6.70
CA SER A 90 0.70 5.92 -6.87
C SER A 90 0.12 4.89 -7.83
N VAL A 91 -1.03 4.32 -7.48
CA VAL A 91 -1.71 3.30 -8.29
C VAL A 91 -3.18 3.64 -8.46
N PHE A 92 -3.64 3.62 -9.70
CA PHE A 92 -5.06 3.65 -10.03
C PHE A 92 -5.53 2.26 -10.42
N TYR A 93 -6.63 1.78 -9.82
CA TYR A 93 -7.24 0.48 -10.14
C TYR A 93 -8.72 0.40 -9.72
N SER A 94 -9.44 -0.60 -10.22
CA SER A 94 -10.81 -0.93 -9.78
C SER A 94 -10.82 -1.87 -8.57
N SER A 95 -11.59 -1.55 -7.52
CA SER A 95 -11.61 -2.32 -6.25
C SER A 95 -12.58 -3.48 -6.14
N GLU A 96 -13.51 -3.64 -7.07
CA GLU A 96 -14.56 -4.67 -6.98
C GLU A 96 -14.41 -5.79 -8.03
N SER A 97 -13.44 -5.65 -8.93
CA SER A 97 -13.19 -6.59 -10.02
C SER A 97 -12.34 -7.79 -9.59
N ASP A 98 -12.30 -8.83 -10.43
CA ASP A 98 -11.31 -9.92 -10.35
C ASP A 98 -9.85 -9.40 -10.33
N ALA A 99 -9.61 -8.19 -10.84
CA ALA A 99 -8.32 -7.51 -10.76
C ALA A 99 -7.92 -7.17 -9.33
N ALA A 100 -8.86 -6.72 -8.49
CA ALA A 100 -8.57 -6.41 -7.09
C ALA A 100 -8.02 -7.63 -6.35
N VAL A 101 -8.49 -8.84 -6.70
CA VAL A 101 -7.99 -10.10 -6.14
C VAL A 101 -6.51 -10.36 -6.49
N LYS A 102 -5.99 -9.76 -7.57
CA LYS A 102 -4.59 -9.91 -8.01
C LYS A 102 -3.73 -8.70 -7.64
N ILE A 103 -4.25 -7.49 -7.82
CA ILE A 103 -3.56 -6.23 -7.57
C ILE A 103 -3.41 -6.00 -6.07
N LEU A 104 -4.50 -6.10 -5.30
CA LEU A 104 -4.52 -5.74 -3.89
C LEU A 104 -3.48 -6.53 -3.08
N PRO A 105 -3.41 -7.88 -3.16
CA PRO A 105 -2.37 -8.64 -2.45
C PRO A 105 -0.94 -8.23 -2.76
N VAL A 106 -0.68 -7.72 -3.97
CA VAL A 106 0.63 -7.26 -4.41
C VAL A 106 0.95 -5.89 -3.82
N ILE A 107 0.07 -4.91 -4.03
CA ILE A 107 0.30 -3.53 -3.57
C ILE A 107 0.27 -3.42 -2.04
N SER A 108 -0.45 -4.30 -1.34
CA SER A 108 -0.44 -4.35 0.14
C SER A 108 0.93 -4.68 0.74
N LYS A 109 1.85 -5.24 -0.06
CA LYS A 109 3.24 -5.49 0.36
C LYS A 109 4.19 -4.35 -0.01
N TRP A 110 3.78 -3.46 -0.90
CA TRP A 110 4.55 -2.29 -1.26
C TRP A 110 4.46 -1.24 -0.15
N ARG A 111 5.43 -0.32 -0.13
CA ARG A 111 5.56 0.73 0.90
C ARG A 111 5.24 2.08 0.29
N HIS A 112 4.61 2.96 1.06
CA HIS A 112 4.27 4.33 0.62
C HIS A 112 3.41 4.36 -0.65
N VAL A 113 2.36 3.54 -0.66
CA VAL A 113 1.40 3.46 -1.77
C VAL A 113 0.27 4.46 -1.54
N THR A 114 0.04 5.30 -2.55
CA THR A 114 -1.17 6.11 -2.68
C THR A 114 -2.11 5.43 -3.65
N GLU A 115 -3.24 4.96 -3.17
CA GLU A 115 -4.24 4.26 -3.98
C GLU A 115 -5.31 5.24 -4.46
N TYR A 116 -5.68 5.11 -5.73
CA TYR A 116 -6.81 5.78 -6.36
C TYR A 116 -7.76 4.72 -6.87
N VAL A 117 -8.92 4.61 -6.22
CA VAL A 117 -9.82 3.49 -6.43
C VAL A 117 -11.16 3.93 -7.02
N ILE A 118 -11.64 3.15 -7.99
CA ILE A 118 -13.02 3.22 -8.48
C ILE A 118 -13.79 1.92 -8.18
N HIS A 119 -15.12 2.01 -8.28
CA HIS A 119 -16.02 0.87 -8.12
C HIS A 119 -16.64 0.52 -9.48
N ASP A 120 -16.70 -0.76 -9.83
CA ASP A 120 -17.23 -1.21 -11.12
C ASP A 120 -18.72 -0.87 -11.31
N GLY A 121 -19.46 -0.68 -10.21
CA GLY A 121 -20.86 -0.27 -10.23
C GLY A 121 -21.10 1.22 -10.52
N MET A 122 -20.05 2.03 -10.68
CA MET A 122 -20.16 3.44 -11.08
C MET A 122 -20.54 3.57 -12.56
N GLU A 123 -21.17 4.68 -12.94
CA GLU A 123 -21.44 4.97 -14.35
C GLU A 123 -20.11 5.12 -15.13
N PRO A 124 -20.00 4.61 -16.37
CA PRO A 124 -18.73 4.63 -17.12
C PRO A 124 -18.11 6.03 -17.26
N ASP A 125 -18.93 7.06 -17.54
CA ASP A 125 -18.45 8.44 -17.66
C ASP A 125 -17.85 8.95 -16.34
N GLU A 126 -18.41 8.54 -15.21
CA GLU A 126 -17.91 8.88 -13.87
C GLU A 126 -16.59 8.16 -13.57
N GLN A 127 -16.45 6.90 -14.00
CA GLN A 127 -15.19 6.16 -13.88
C GLN A 127 -14.06 6.84 -14.66
N GLU A 128 -14.34 7.28 -15.89
CA GLU A 128 -13.39 8.02 -16.72
C GLU A 128 -13.01 9.38 -16.11
N GLU A 129 -13.97 10.15 -15.63
CA GLU A 129 -13.70 11.43 -14.96
C GLU A 129 -12.80 11.25 -13.72
N ARG A 130 -13.09 10.24 -12.89
CA ARG A 130 -12.28 9.90 -11.71
C ARG A 130 -10.88 9.42 -12.09
N LYS A 131 -10.74 8.64 -13.17
CA LYS A 131 -9.44 8.19 -13.71
C LYS A 131 -8.58 9.37 -14.16
N ILE A 132 -9.16 10.32 -14.90
CA ILE A 132 -8.46 11.53 -15.34
C ILE A 132 -8.05 12.40 -14.14
N SER A 133 -8.94 12.54 -13.15
CA SER A 133 -8.65 13.27 -11.90
C SER A 133 -7.51 12.62 -11.11
N ALA A 134 -7.55 11.30 -10.96
CA ALA A 134 -6.48 10.53 -10.33
C ALA A 134 -5.15 10.72 -11.08
N PHE A 135 -5.13 10.57 -12.40
CA PHE A 135 -3.94 10.78 -13.22
C PHE A 135 -3.34 12.19 -13.04
N LYS A 136 -4.17 13.23 -13.06
CA LYS A 136 -3.73 14.62 -12.82
C LYS A 136 -3.15 14.79 -11.41
N SER A 137 -3.77 14.18 -10.40
CA SER A 137 -3.26 14.19 -9.02
C SER A 137 -1.93 13.45 -8.89
N MET A 138 -1.79 12.29 -9.53
CA MET A 138 -0.54 11.51 -9.55
C MET A 138 0.61 12.33 -10.14
N MET A 139 0.36 13.08 -11.21
CA MET A 139 1.37 13.88 -11.90
C MET A 139 1.68 15.21 -11.23
N ALA A 140 0.95 15.59 -10.17
CA ALA A 140 1.22 16.81 -9.42
C ALA A 140 2.63 16.74 -8.79
N ASN A 141 3.50 17.67 -9.18
CA ASN A 141 4.92 17.79 -8.78
C ASN A 141 5.92 16.84 -9.46
N VAL A 142 5.52 16.11 -10.49
CA VAL A 142 6.48 15.39 -11.34
C VAL A 142 6.96 16.36 -12.42
N LYS A 143 8.25 16.67 -12.53
CA LYS A 143 8.79 17.52 -13.60
C LYS A 143 9.41 16.70 -14.71
N ARG A 144 10.15 15.65 -14.36
CA ARG A 144 10.82 14.76 -15.30
C ARG A 144 10.32 13.33 -15.14
N VAL A 145 9.65 12.83 -16.17
CA VAL A 145 8.94 11.55 -16.14
C VAL A 145 9.53 10.57 -17.15
N GLY A 146 9.82 9.36 -16.69
CA GLY A 146 10.14 8.22 -17.54
C GLY A 146 8.87 7.58 -18.08
N ILE A 147 8.73 7.45 -19.40
CA ILE A 147 7.61 6.77 -20.04
C ILE A 147 8.17 5.70 -20.99
N PRO A 148 7.78 4.42 -20.87
CA PRO A 148 8.24 3.39 -21.79
C PRO A 148 7.33 3.35 -23.03
N PHE A 149 7.59 4.23 -24.00
CA PHE A 149 6.71 4.41 -25.17
C PHE A 149 7.22 3.76 -26.48
N GLY A 150 8.28 2.94 -26.42
CA GLY A 150 8.68 2.08 -27.53
C GLY A 150 10.17 2.08 -27.85
N LEU A 151 10.54 1.10 -28.67
CA LEU A 151 11.89 0.88 -29.19
C LEU A 151 11.89 0.99 -30.72
N ASP A 152 13.04 1.35 -31.29
CA ASP A 152 13.28 1.23 -32.73
C ASP A 152 13.65 -0.21 -33.14
N ARG A 153 14.00 -0.40 -34.41
CA ARG A 153 14.36 -1.72 -34.96
C ARG A 153 15.66 -2.29 -34.39
N ASP A 154 16.54 -1.43 -33.89
CA ASP A 154 17.83 -1.81 -33.31
C ASP A 154 17.73 -2.04 -31.79
N GLY A 155 16.53 -1.88 -31.21
CA GLY A 155 16.29 -2.05 -29.78
C GLY A 155 16.70 -0.84 -28.93
N CYS A 156 16.91 0.31 -29.57
CA CYS A 156 17.17 1.59 -28.92
C CYS A 156 15.87 2.34 -28.64
N ASN A 157 15.89 3.27 -27.69
CA ASN A 157 14.72 4.08 -27.36
C ASN A 157 14.33 4.98 -28.54
N LEU A 158 13.03 5.04 -28.85
CA LEU A 158 12.49 6.04 -29.77
C LEU A 158 12.78 7.46 -29.27
N GLU A 159 13.24 8.34 -30.17
CA GLU A 159 13.65 9.71 -29.84
C GLU A 159 12.49 10.73 -29.81
N ASP A 160 11.38 10.46 -30.52
CA ASP A 160 10.23 11.37 -30.57
C ASP A 160 9.45 11.38 -29.25
N THR A 161 9.77 12.35 -28.39
CA THR A 161 9.14 12.54 -27.07
C THR A 161 7.70 13.03 -27.13
N MET A 162 7.18 13.37 -28.33
CA MET A 162 5.77 13.75 -28.53
C MET A 162 4.88 12.53 -28.79
N LEU A 163 5.43 11.33 -28.96
CA LEU A 163 4.63 10.11 -29.15
C LEU A 163 3.64 9.86 -28.01
N PRO A 164 4.01 9.99 -26.71
CA PRO A 164 3.06 9.82 -25.62
C PRO A 164 1.93 10.86 -25.63
N GLU A 165 2.11 12.04 -26.22
CA GLU A 165 1.04 13.05 -26.34
C GLU A 165 -0.13 12.57 -27.23
N LYS A 166 0.05 11.47 -27.97
CA LYS A 166 -1.03 10.84 -28.74
C LYS A 166 -1.87 9.88 -27.91
N TRP A 167 -1.38 9.45 -26.74
CA TRP A 167 -2.07 8.47 -25.89
C TRP A 167 -3.35 9.07 -25.29
N PRO A 168 -4.49 8.35 -25.30
CA PRO A 168 -5.77 8.88 -24.82
C PRO A 168 -5.71 9.49 -23.42
N LEU A 169 -5.09 8.78 -22.47
CA LEU A 169 -4.96 9.26 -21.09
C LEU A 169 -4.07 10.50 -21.00
N ILE A 170 -2.95 10.55 -21.74
CA ILE A 170 -2.05 11.70 -21.72
C ILE A 170 -2.73 12.92 -22.35
N GLN A 171 -3.49 12.74 -23.43
CA GLN A 171 -4.30 13.80 -24.05
C GLN A 171 -5.32 14.40 -23.08
N SER A 172 -5.89 13.58 -22.20
CA SER A 172 -6.84 14.04 -21.18
C SER A 172 -6.24 15.07 -20.20
N TYR A 173 -4.90 15.11 -20.08
CA TYR A 173 -4.20 16.08 -19.24
C TYR A 173 -4.50 17.52 -19.65
N GLY A 174 -4.55 17.78 -20.97
CA GLY A 174 -4.77 19.10 -21.55
C GLY A 174 -6.24 19.57 -21.58
N LEU A 175 -7.19 18.70 -21.19
CA LEU A 175 -8.61 19.05 -21.16
C LEU A 175 -8.89 20.00 -19.96
N GLU A 176 -9.49 21.15 -20.25
CA GLU A 176 -9.93 22.13 -19.26
C GLU A 176 -11.14 21.58 -18.49
N GLY A 177 -10.96 21.25 -17.20
CA GLY A 177 -12.04 20.64 -16.41
C GLY A 177 -11.74 20.35 -14.93
N GLY A 178 -10.72 20.95 -14.33
CA GLY A 178 -10.41 20.76 -12.91
C GLY A 178 -9.44 21.83 -12.40
N GLU A 179 -9.38 22.03 -11.09
CA GLU A 179 -8.50 23.01 -10.43
C GLU A 179 -7.00 22.59 -10.46
N SER A 180 -6.51 22.05 -11.57
CA SER A 180 -5.12 21.61 -11.71
C SER A 180 -4.20 22.72 -12.24
N VAL A 181 -2.96 22.70 -11.73
CA VAL A 181 -1.91 23.74 -11.85
C VAL A 181 -1.27 23.81 -13.25
N GLY A 182 -1.42 22.78 -14.09
CA GLY A 182 -0.90 22.76 -15.46
C GLY A 182 -1.97 23.10 -16.50
N LYS A 183 -1.75 24.14 -17.30
CA LYS A 183 -2.52 24.41 -18.53
C LYS A 183 -1.71 23.95 -19.74
N GLY A 184 -2.37 23.41 -20.76
CA GLY A 184 -1.75 23.00 -22.02
C GLY A 184 -1.36 21.51 -22.08
N PHE A 185 -0.56 21.16 -23.09
CA PHE A 185 -0.14 19.78 -23.36
C PHE A 185 0.71 19.18 -22.23
N PHE A 186 0.73 17.85 -22.13
CA PHE A 186 1.47 17.16 -21.08
C PHE A 186 2.97 17.43 -21.18
N THR A 187 3.53 17.33 -22.40
CA THR A 187 4.94 17.59 -22.71
C THR A 187 5.38 19.05 -22.48
N MET A 188 4.44 20.00 -22.33
CA MET A 188 4.76 21.37 -21.93
C MET A 188 5.03 21.49 -20.43
N ASN A 189 4.41 20.64 -19.62
CA ASN A 189 4.47 20.67 -18.16
C ASN A 189 5.46 19.65 -17.60
N HIS A 190 5.75 18.59 -18.35
CA HIS A 190 6.62 17.48 -17.95
C HIS A 190 7.68 17.19 -19.02
N GLN A 191 8.94 17.08 -18.60
CA GLN A 191 10.02 16.59 -19.43
C GLN A 191 9.93 15.05 -19.54
N VAL A 192 9.53 14.58 -20.71
CA VAL A 192 9.36 13.15 -21.01
C VAL A 192 10.69 12.52 -21.43
N VAL A 193 11.02 11.37 -20.84
CA VAL A 193 12.19 10.56 -21.17
C VAL A 193 11.74 9.15 -21.53
N ASN A 194 12.16 8.64 -22.68
CA ASN A 194 11.92 7.24 -23.02
C ASN A 194 12.81 6.33 -22.18
N ILE A 195 12.23 5.33 -21.53
CA ILE A 195 12.94 4.37 -20.68
C ILE A 195 12.72 2.90 -21.12
N SER A 196 12.18 2.69 -22.32
CA SER A 196 11.76 1.36 -22.78
C SER A 196 12.92 0.35 -22.74
N CYS A 197 14.10 0.74 -23.23
CA CYS A 197 15.27 -0.13 -23.33
C CYS A 197 15.78 -0.53 -21.93
N GLU A 198 15.88 0.45 -21.03
CA GLU A 198 16.34 0.26 -19.65
C GLU A 198 15.36 -0.58 -18.84
N LEU A 199 14.05 -0.32 -19.00
CA LEU A 199 13.00 -1.10 -18.35
C LEU A 199 13.04 -2.57 -18.79
N MET A 200 13.15 -2.82 -20.10
CA MET A 200 13.28 -4.18 -20.63
C MET A 200 14.54 -4.89 -20.13
N LYS A 201 15.68 -4.19 -20.06
CA LYS A 201 16.93 -4.72 -19.50
C LYS A 201 16.78 -5.11 -18.03
N VAL A 202 16.08 -4.30 -17.23
CA VAL A 202 15.82 -4.60 -15.81
C VAL A 202 14.92 -5.83 -15.67
N MET A 203 13.83 -5.92 -16.45
CA MET A 203 12.89 -7.05 -16.39
C MET A 203 13.47 -8.37 -16.93
N ALA A 204 14.54 -8.31 -17.73
CA ALA A 204 15.25 -9.48 -18.21
C ALA A 204 16.14 -10.15 -17.15
N GLN A 205 16.44 -9.47 -16.03
CA GLN A 205 17.30 -10.00 -14.98
C GLN A 205 16.59 -11.06 -14.13
N LEU A 206 17.25 -12.19 -13.89
CA LEU A 206 16.74 -13.23 -13.00
C LEU A 206 16.57 -12.71 -11.56
N ASP A 207 15.50 -13.14 -10.90
CA ASP A 207 15.23 -12.87 -9.48
C ASP A 207 14.96 -14.15 -8.69
N ALA A 208 14.71 -13.99 -7.39
CA ALA A 208 14.43 -15.10 -6.49
C ALA A 208 13.16 -15.88 -6.90
N PHE A 209 12.14 -15.20 -7.44
CA PHE A 209 10.93 -15.86 -7.91
C PHE A 209 11.17 -16.66 -9.19
N SER A 210 11.93 -16.13 -10.15
CA SER A 210 12.39 -16.87 -11.32
C SER A 210 13.19 -18.10 -10.91
N ALA A 211 14.10 -17.98 -9.94
CA ALA A 211 14.86 -19.13 -9.42
C ALA A 211 13.94 -20.17 -8.76
N LYS A 212 12.95 -19.72 -7.98
CA LYS A 212 11.93 -20.58 -7.36
C LYS A 212 11.12 -21.35 -8.40
N ARG A 213 10.71 -20.70 -9.51
CA ARG A 213 10.04 -21.36 -10.64
C ARG A 213 10.93 -22.41 -11.31
N VAL A 214 12.23 -22.12 -11.49
CA VAL A 214 13.16 -23.10 -12.05
C VAL A 214 13.23 -24.36 -11.18
N VAL A 215 13.33 -24.21 -9.86
CA VAL A 215 13.45 -25.34 -8.92
C VAL A 215 12.13 -26.10 -8.74
N LEU A 216 11.00 -25.41 -8.68
CA LEU A 216 9.71 -26.01 -8.34
C LEU A 216 8.85 -26.40 -9.56
N GLU A 217 9.07 -25.77 -10.72
CA GLU A 217 8.30 -26.03 -11.95
C GLU A 217 9.18 -26.67 -13.03
N SER A 218 10.25 -25.99 -13.44
CA SER A 218 11.01 -26.38 -14.64
C SER A 218 11.87 -27.61 -14.42
N GLN A 219 12.56 -27.72 -13.28
CA GLN A 219 13.44 -28.86 -13.00
C GLN A 219 12.66 -30.18 -12.87
N PRO A 220 11.55 -30.28 -12.13
CA PRO A 220 10.77 -31.51 -12.06
C PRO A 220 10.20 -31.93 -13.41
N PHE A 221 9.78 -30.96 -14.23
CA PHE A 221 9.29 -31.22 -15.57
C PHE A 221 10.39 -31.78 -16.49
N LEU A 222 11.57 -31.16 -16.46
CA LEU A 222 12.73 -31.65 -17.21
C LEU A 222 13.15 -33.05 -16.74
N ALA A 223 13.21 -33.28 -15.42
CA ALA A 223 13.55 -34.57 -14.85
C ALA A 223 12.57 -35.66 -15.31
N HIS A 224 11.27 -35.38 -15.30
CA HIS A 224 10.26 -36.31 -15.81
C HIS A 224 10.52 -36.74 -17.26
N HIS A 225 10.83 -35.80 -18.16
CA HIS A 225 11.16 -36.14 -19.55
C HIS A 225 12.46 -36.97 -19.67
N PHE A 226 13.44 -36.72 -18.81
CA PHE A 226 14.65 -37.56 -18.73
C PHE A 226 14.36 -38.95 -18.15
N ASP A 227 13.50 -39.07 -17.14
CA ASP A 227 13.14 -40.33 -16.52
C ASP A 227 12.34 -41.21 -17.48
N GLU A 228 11.36 -40.64 -18.21
CA GLU A 228 10.62 -41.36 -19.26
C GLU A 228 11.55 -41.84 -20.38
N PHE A 229 12.50 -40.99 -20.78
CA PHE A 229 13.54 -41.35 -21.74
C PHE A 229 14.39 -42.55 -21.25
N LEU A 230 14.82 -42.54 -19.98
CA LEU A 230 15.60 -43.62 -19.37
C LEU A 230 14.77 -44.89 -19.16
N LEU A 231 13.49 -44.77 -18.80
CA LEU A 231 12.57 -45.90 -18.68
C LEU A 231 12.39 -46.61 -20.03
N LYS A 232 12.31 -45.87 -21.15
CA LYS A 232 12.24 -46.46 -22.50
C LYS A 232 13.50 -47.26 -22.88
N LEU A 233 14.66 -46.91 -22.32
CA LEU A 233 15.92 -47.65 -22.45
C LEU A 233 15.90 -48.96 -21.65
N ASP A 234 15.37 -48.92 -20.44
CA ASP A 234 15.33 -50.06 -19.51
C ASP A 234 14.25 -51.08 -19.89
N HIS A 235 13.09 -50.64 -20.38
CA HIS A 235 11.94 -51.49 -20.75
C HIS A 235 12.06 -52.20 -22.12
N ALA A 236 13.21 -52.16 -22.79
CA ALA A 236 13.43 -53.01 -23.96
C ALA A 236 13.46 -54.48 -23.52
N GLU A 237 12.47 -55.27 -23.95
CA GLU A 237 12.25 -56.68 -23.54
C GLU A 237 13.47 -57.57 -23.80
N SER A 238 14.34 -57.20 -24.74
CA SER A 238 15.63 -57.85 -24.97
C SER A 238 16.70 -56.86 -25.46
N PRO A 239 18.01 -57.20 -25.34
CA PRO A 239 19.10 -56.42 -25.92
C PRO A 239 18.94 -56.19 -27.43
N GLU A 240 18.41 -57.17 -28.17
CA GLU A 240 18.19 -57.10 -29.61
C GLU A 240 17.08 -56.08 -29.96
N VAL A 241 16.00 -56.04 -29.19
CA VAL A 241 14.94 -55.03 -29.32
C VAL A 241 15.49 -53.63 -29.01
N ARG A 242 16.40 -53.52 -28.03
CA ARG A 242 17.06 -52.25 -27.70
C ARG A 242 17.94 -51.76 -28.85
N SER A 243 18.72 -52.65 -29.48
CA SER A 243 19.58 -52.33 -30.62
C SER A 243 18.80 -52.03 -31.91
N ALA A 244 17.55 -52.48 -32.02
CA ALA A 244 16.69 -52.23 -33.17
C ALA A 244 15.94 -50.89 -33.11
N LYS A 245 15.93 -50.19 -31.97
CA LYS A 245 15.26 -48.87 -31.86
C LYS A 245 16.12 -47.78 -32.51
N ALA A 246 15.47 -46.87 -33.26
CA ALA A 246 16.15 -45.72 -33.85
C ALA A 246 16.44 -44.65 -32.78
N GLU A 247 17.50 -43.84 -33.00
CA GLU A 247 17.87 -42.73 -32.11
C GLU A 247 16.72 -41.72 -31.93
N THR A 248 15.93 -41.49 -32.99
CA THR A 248 14.75 -40.63 -32.96
C THR A 248 13.66 -41.18 -32.05
N ASP A 249 13.35 -42.47 -32.18
CA ASP A 249 12.29 -43.14 -31.41
C ASP A 249 12.64 -43.20 -29.93
N MET A 250 13.94 -43.36 -29.64
CA MET A 250 14.45 -43.36 -28.27
C MET A 250 14.47 -41.95 -27.69
N GLY A 251 14.89 -40.94 -28.46
CA GLY A 251 15.01 -39.55 -28.00
C GLY A 251 13.71 -38.74 -28.03
N GLU A 252 12.59 -39.30 -28.47
CA GLU A 252 11.34 -38.58 -28.78
C GLU A 252 10.84 -37.70 -27.63
N ASP A 253 10.93 -38.14 -26.37
CA ASP A 253 10.47 -37.35 -25.22
C ASP A 253 11.26 -36.05 -25.03
N LEU A 254 12.56 -36.08 -25.35
CA LEU A 254 13.45 -34.92 -25.23
C LEU A 254 13.44 -34.05 -26.49
N LEU A 255 13.27 -34.67 -27.67
CA LEU A 255 13.19 -33.98 -28.95
C LEU A 255 11.89 -33.17 -29.04
N SER A 256 10.75 -33.83 -28.84
CA SER A 256 9.44 -33.17 -28.83
C SER A 256 9.38 -32.06 -27.79
N PHE A 257 9.88 -32.31 -26.56
CA PHE A 257 9.94 -31.28 -25.51
C PHE A 257 10.76 -30.05 -25.94
N TYR A 258 11.92 -30.25 -26.58
CA TYR A 258 12.74 -29.16 -27.11
C TYR A 258 12.03 -28.39 -28.25
N GLU A 259 11.37 -29.10 -29.17
CA GLU A 259 10.61 -28.50 -30.27
C GLU A 259 9.44 -27.66 -29.74
N PHE A 260 8.62 -28.21 -28.85
CA PHE A 260 7.54 -27.46 -28.18
C PHE A 260 8.07 -26.22 -27.45
N GLY A 261 9.19 -26.34 -26.74
CA GLY A 261 9.83 -25.22 -26.04
C GLY A 261 10.35 -24.11 -26.96
N THR A 262 10.59 -24.41 -28.24
CA THR A 262 11.15 -23.47 -29.22
C THR A 262 10.14 -22.96 -30.26
N MET A 263 8.89 -23.45 -30.25
CA MET A 263 7.83 -23.04 -31.19
C MET A 263 7.58 -21.52 -31.21
N GLN A 264 7.77 -20.84 -30.08
CA GLN A 264 7.53 -19.39 -29.95
C GLN A 264 8.81 -18.54 -30.07
N TYR A 265 9.94 -19.11 -30.50
CA TYR A 265 11.19 -18.34 -30.56
C TYR A 265 11.12 -17.19 -31.58
N SER A 266 10.63 -17.46 -32.78
CA SER A 266 10.52 -16.45 -33.85
C SER A 266 9.62 -15.28 -33.45
N THR A 267 8.47 -15.54 -32.81
CA THR A 267 7.55 -14.50 -32.32
C THR A 267 8.13 -13.70 -31.17
N ARG A 268 9.10 -14.24 -30.43
CA ARG A 268 9.85 -13.56 -29.36
C ARG A 268 11.13 -12.88 -29.86
N GLY A 269 11.41 -12.89 -31.16
CA GLY A 269 12.64 -12.34 -31.73
C GLY A 269 13.90 -13.15 -31.38
N LEU A 270 13.74 -14.42 -31.03
CA LEU A 270 14.82 -15.35 -30.68
C LEU A 270 15.14 -16.27 -31.87
N ALA A 271 16.40 -16.70 -31.95
CA ALA A 271 16.86 -17.68 -32.93
C ALA A 271 17.55 -18.86 -32.24
N THR A 272 17.35 -20.06 -32.77
CA THR A 272 18.06 -21.27 -32.34
C THR A 272 19.51 -21.21 -32.84
N ALA A 273 20.48 -21.31 -31.93
CA ALA A 273 21.89 -21.39 -32.32
C ALA A 273 22.17 -22.75 -32.99
N PRO A 274 23.04 -22.81 -34.04
CA PRO A 274 23.26 -24.03 -34.82
C PRO A 274 23.80 -25.23 -34.03
N ASN A 275 24.39 -24.99 -32.85
CA ASN A 275 24.96 -26.01 -31.96
C ASN A 275 24.10 -26.29 -30.72
N ARG A 276 22.90 -25.70 -30.60
CA ARG A 276 21.99 -25.93 -29.47
C ARG A 276 20.77 -26.69 -29.97
N GLY A 277 20.60 -27.92 -29.47
CA GLY A 277 19.44 -28.77 -29.73
C GLY A 277 19.50 -30.03 -28.88
N SER A 278 18.34 -30.62 -28.57
CA SER A 278 18.30 -31.97 -28.01
C SER A 278 18.76 -32.96 -29.09
N ARG A 279 19.73 -33.83 -28.79
CA ARG A 279 20.19 -34.90 -29.68
C ARG A 279 20.52 -36.12 -28.85
N LEU A 280 19.99 -37.27 -29.25
CA LEU A 280 20.48 -38.56 -28.79
C LEU A 280 21.48 -39.10 -29.79
N ARG A 281 22.62 -39.60 -29.30
CA ARG A 281 23.58 -40.38 -30.10
C ARG A 281 23.87 -41.67 -29.37
N VAL A 282 23.59 -42.80 -30.00
CA VAL A 282 23.92 -44.13 -29.47
C VAL A 282 25.14 -44.63 -30.24
N THR A 283 26.33 -44.38 -29.70
CA THR A 283 27.58 -44.90 -30.26
C THR A 283 28.07 -46.10 -29.44
N ALA A 284 28.13 -47.27 -30.06
CA ALA A 284 28.87 -48.41 -29.53
C ALA A 284 30.17 -48.56 -30.35
N GLU A 285 31.26 -47.96 -29.87
CA GLU A 285 32.59 -48.19 -30.46
C GLU A 285 33.49 -48.88 -29.43
N VAL A 286 33.81 -50.15 -29.69
CA VAL A 286 34.93 -50.82 -29.03
C VAL A 286 36.12 -50.68 -29.96
N MET A 287 37.08 -49.87 -29.52
CA MET A 287 38.35 -49.68 -30.22
C MET A 287 39.39 -50.65 -29.68
N ASP A 288 40.19 -51.24 -30.56
CA ASP A 288 41.40 -51.95 -30.12
C ASP A 288 42.46 -50.97 -29.60
N ALA A 289 43.55 -51.47 -29.01
CA ALA A 289 44.65 -50.65 -28.50
C ALA A 289 45.40 -49.83 -29.58
N ARG A 290 44.99 -49.95 -30.86
CA ARG A 290 45.51 -49.21 -32.02
C ARG A 290 44.47 -48.27 -32.65
N GLY A 291 43.29 -48.13 -32.04
CA GLY A 291 42.25 -47.19 -32.49
C GLY A 291 41.46 -47.65 -33.72
N GLN A 292 41.40 -48.96 -34.02
CA GLN A 292 40.57 -49.49 -35.11
C GLN A 292 39.22 -50.00 -34.55
N PRO A 293 38.09 -49.74 -35.24
CA PRO A 293 36.75 -50.22 -34.83
C PRO A 293 36.64 -51.74 -35.00
N ILE A 294 36.13 -52.43 -33.97
CA ILE A 294 35.89 -53.89 -34.00
C ILE A 294 34.42 -54.14 -34.36
N ASP A 295 34.17 -54.72 -35.55
CA ASP A 295 32.86 -55.22 -35.95
C ASP A 295 32.54 -56.54 -35.21
N SER A 296 31.94 -56.44 -34.02
CA SER A 296 30.94 -57.38 -33.48
C SER A 296 30.75 -57.15 -31.99
N LEU A 297 29.55 -56.70 -31.60
CA LEU A 297 29.09 -56.75 -30.21
C LEU A 297 27.77 -57.53 -30.17
N ASN A 298 27.85 -58.82 -30.51
CA ASN A 298 26.83 -59.79 -30.12
C ASN A 298 27.31 -60.47 -28.83
N GLN A 299 26.66 -60.12 -27.73
CA GLN A 299 26.58 -60.82 -26.43
C GLN A 299 27.89 -61.12 -25.66
N GLY A 300 27.77 -61.08 -24.32
CA GLY A 300 28.72 -61.72 -23.39
C GLY A 300 30.10 -61.07 -23.33
N THR A 301 30.27 -60.03 -22.52
CA THR A 301 31.64 -59.67 -22.12
C THR A 301 32.24 -60.87 -21.38
N ARG A 302 33.53 -61.17 -21.59
CA ARG A 302 34.24 -62.26 -20.87
C ARG A 302 34.03 -62.16 -19.35
N TYR A 303 33.89 -60.94 -18.84
CA TYR A 303 33.56 -60.65 -17.45
C TYR A 303 32.13 -61.07 -17.04
N GLN A 304 31.14 -60.83 -17.90
CA GLN A 304 29.76 -61.25 -17.68
C GLN A 304 29.61 -62.77 -17.80
N GLU A 305 30.30 -63.41 -18.74
CA GLU A 305 30.39 -64.88 -18.80
C GLU A 305 31.10 -65.44 -17.57
N GLU A 306 32.12 -64.76 -17.05
CA GLU A 306 32.86 -65.18 -15.86
C GLU A 306 32.06 -64.99 -14.57
N ILE A 307 31.22 -63.94 -14.49
CA ILE A 307 30.21 -63.79 -13.44
C ILE A 307 29.14 -64.88 -13.54
N PHE A 308 28.61 -65.15 -14.73
CA PHE A 308 27.62 -66.21 -14.91
C PHE A 308 28.21 -67.60 -14.62
N ARG A 309 29.46 -67.86 -15.02
CA ARG A 309 30.21 -69.07 -14.66
C ARG A 309 30.41 -69.18 -13.17
N SER A 310 30.79 -68.09 -12.50
CA SER A 310 30.95 -68.05 -11.03
C SER A 310 29.62 -68.28 -10.32
N LEU A 311 28.51 -67.74 -10.84
CA LEU A 311 27.16 -67.94 -10.32
C LEU A 311 26.66 -69.37 -10.57
N ASP A 312 26.99 -69.99 -11.70
CA ASP A 312 26.64 -71.39 -11.98
C ASP A 312 27.51 -72.37 -11.17
N GLU A 313 28.81 -72.10 -11.00
CA GLU A 313 29.67 -72.83 -10.05
C GLU A 313 29.14 -72.70 -8.62
N TRP A 314 28.66 -71.52 -8.23
CA TRP A 314 28.03 -71.29 -6.94
C TRP A 314 26.72 -72.07 -6.80
N LYS A 315 25.85 -72.09 -7.82
CA LYS A 315 24.62 -72.90 -7.83
C LYS A 315 24.93 -74.40 -7.76
N ILE A 316 25.92 -74.90 -8.51
CA ILE A 316 26.33 -76.30 -8.49
C ILE A 316 26.89 -76.67 -7.11
N THR A 317 27.69 -75.79 -6.51
CA THR A 317 28.26 -75.97 -5.18
C THR A 317 27.16 -75.93 -4.10
N ALA A 318 26.22 -75.00 -4.20
CA ALA A 318 25.07 -74.91 -3.29
C ALA A 318 24.17 -76.16 -3.39
N ALA A 319 23.94 -76.68 -4.59
CA ALA A 319 23.22 -77.93 -4.80
C ALA A 319 23.98 -79.16 -4.28
N ALA A 320 25.30 -79.23 -4.49
CA ALA A 320 26.14 -80.32 -4.01
C ALA A 320 26.28 -80.33 -2.47
N LEU A 321 26.24 -79.16 -1.84
CA LEU A 321 26.26 -79.00 -0.38
C LEU A 321 24.84 -79.08 0.24
N ASN A 322 23.81 -79.39 -0.55
CA ASN A 322 22.41 -79.44 -0.10
C ASN A 322 21.96 -78.15 0.61
N ILE A 323 22.48 -76.98 0.21
CA ILE A 323 22.07 -75.67 0.73
C ILE A 323 20.74 -75.32 0.06
N PRO A 324 19.60 -75.35 0.76
CA PRO A 324 18.31 -75.17 0.13
C PRO A 324 18.07 -73.68 -0.16
N ILE A 325 17.88 -73.33 -1.42
CA ILE A 325 17.45 -71.99 -1.83
C ILE A 325 15.92 -71.97 -1.77
N TYR A 326 15.37 -71.59 -0.63
CA TYR A 326 13.92 -71.38 -0.51
C TYR A 326 13.56 -69.98 -1.01
N ARG A 327 12.48 -69.85 -1.79
CA ARG A 327 11.87 -68.52 -1.96
C ARG A 327 11.27 -68.12 -0.61
N THR A 328 11.26 -66.83 -0.31
CA THR A 328 10.69 -66.30 0.96
C THR A 328 9.24 -66.72 1.18
N SER A 329 8.50 -67.03 0.11
CA SER A 329 7.15 -67.62 0.12
C SER A 329 7.10 -69.08 0.55
N ASP A 330 8.18 -69.85 0.35
CA ASP A 330 8.20 -71.30 0.58
C ASP A 330 8.55 -71.63 2.05
N LEU A 331 9.06 -70.64 2.80
CA LEU A 331 9.41 -70.76 4.21
C LEU A 331 8.23 -70.55 5.17
N SER A 332 7.05 -70.14 4.69
CA SER A 332 5.92 -69.80 5.56
C SER A 332 4.87 -70.90 5.75
N GLU A 333 4.85 -71.98 4.96
CA GLU A 333 3.73 -72.94 5.02
C GLU A 333 4.09 -74.41 5.31
N GLN A 334 5.34 -74.87 5.18
CA GLN A 334 5.64 -76.31 5.36
C GLN A 334 7.03 -76.66 5.97
N PHE A 335 7.45 -76.01 7.06
CA PHE A 335 8.66 -76.44 7.77
C PHE A 335 8.44 -76.64 9.28
N ASN A 336 8.28 -77.90 9.69
CA ASN A 336 8.24 -78.36 11.10
C ASN A 336 9.58 -79.03 11.50
N GLY A 337 10.69 -78.39 11.18
CA GLY A 337 12.04 -78.82 11.57
C GLY A 337 12.85 -77.63 12.07
N GLY A 338 13.51 -77.79 13.23
CA GLY A 338 14.28 -76.72 13.86
C GLY A 338 15.35 -76.14 12.94
N ILE A 339 15.13 -74.92 12.47
CA ILE A 339 16.15 -74.12 11.79
C ILE A 339 17.16 -73.68 12.86
N PRO A 340 18.48 -73.68 12.62
CA PRO A 340 19.47 -73.14 13.54
C PRO A 340 19.34 -71.62 13.61
N ARG A 341 18.29 -71.15 14.28
CA ARG A 341 17.96 -69.75 14.49
C ARG A 341 17.94 -69.34 15.96
N ASP A 342 18.19 -70.27 16.87
CA ASP A 342 18.35 -69.97 18.29
C ASP A 342 19.76 -70.34 18.75
N GLY A 343 20.58 -69.31 18.99
CA GLY A 343 21.88 -69.45 19.66
C GLY A 343 23.10 -69.05 18.83
N ASP A 344 23.05 -67.91 18.16
CA ASP A 344 24.13 -66.92 18.10
C ASP A 344 23.73 -65.88 17.06
N ALA A 345 23.64 -64.62 17.47
CA ALA A 345 23.38 -63.52 16.56
C ALA A 345 24.52 -63.47 15.54
N ALA A 346 24.28 -64.02 14.36
CA ALA A 346 25.15 -63.84 13.22
C ALA A 346 25.08 -62.35 12.83
N ASN A 347 25.89 -61.55 13.51
CA ASN A 347 26.14 -60.17 13.21
C ASN A 347 26.99 -60.15 11.94
N PHE A 348 26.34 -60.39 10.79
CA PHE A 348 26.93 -60.12 9.49
C PHE A 348 26.99 -58.60 9.36
N ASP A 349 28.09 -58.01 9.83
CA ASP A 349 28.42 -56.62 9.51
C ASP A 349 28.42 -56.51 7.99
N ILE A 350 27.47 -55.74 7.46
CA ILE A 350 27.39 -55.41 6.04
C ILE A 350 28.77 -54.84 5.67
N PRO A 351 29.47 -55.42 4.68
CA PRO A 351 30.80 -54.97 4.32
C PRO A 351 30.79 -53.45 4.13
N ALA A 352 31.74 -52.74 4.74
CA ALA A 352 31.78 -51.28 4.72
C ALA A 352 31.54 -50.67 3.32
N PRO A 353 32.07 -51.23 2.20
CA PRO A 353 31.77 -50.71 0.87
C PRO A 353 30.28 -50.81 0.48
N VAL A 354 29.60 -51.89 0.88
CA VAL A 354 28.17 -52.12 0.62
C VAL A 354 27.35 -51.20 1.52
N LYS A 355 27.71 -51.04 2.79
CA LYS A 355 27.05 -50.11 3.70
C LYS A 355 27.19 -48.67 3.19
N THR A 356 28.39 -48.25 2.81
CA THR A 356 28.65 -46.93 2.23
C THR A 356 27.93 -46.74 0.91
N ALA A 357 27.85 -47.77 0.05
CA ALA A 357 27.11 -47.70 -1.21
C ALA A 357 25.59 -47.62 -0.98
N CYS A 358 25.04 -48.40 -0.05
CA CYS A 358 23.64 -48.31 0.35
C CYS A 358 23.33 -46.95 0.99
N GLU A 359 24.19 -46.44 1.87
CA GLU A 359 24.07 -45.09 2.43
C GLU A 359 24.11 -44.04 1.33
N LEU A 360 25.04 -44.12 0.37
CA LEU A 360 25.11 -43.23 -0.80
C LEU A 360 23.87 -43.34 -1.71
N LEU A 361 23.35 -44.54 -1.94
CA LEU A 361 22.17 -44.78 -2.77
C LEU A 361 20.89 -44.30 -2.07
N VAL A 362 20.79 -44.48 -0.75
CA VAL A 362 19.69 -43.93 0.07
C VAL A 362 19.81 -42.41 0.14
N TYR A 363 21.00 -41.85 0.32
CA TYR A 363 21.24 -40.40 0.29
C TYR A 363 20.93 -39.81 -1.10
N LYS A 364 21.26 -40.54 -2.18
CA LYS A 364 20.87 -40.18 -3.55
C LYS A 364 19.38 -40.34 -3.81
N GLN A 365 18.69 -41.33 -3.24
CA GLN A 365 17.23 -41.42 -3.31
C GLN A 365 16.56 -40.28 -2.55
N HIS A 366 17.14 -39.82 -1.44
CA HIS A 366 16.71 -38.58 -0.75
C HIS A 366 17.04 -37.31 -1.55
N PHE A 367 18.04 -37.35 -2.45
CA PHE A 367 18.40 -36.23 -3.32
C PHE A 367 17.56 -36.19 -4.62
N VAL A 368 17.10 -37.34 -5.08
CA VAL A 368 16.25 -37.51 -6.30
C VAL A 368 14.77 -37.22 -6.01
N GLY A 369 14.40 -37.00 -4.75
CA GLY A 369 13.12 -36.40 -4.38
C GLY A 369 13.37 -35.15 -3.54
N GLN A 370 13.17 -33.96 -4.13
CA GLN A 370 13.02 -32.66 -3.47
C GLN A 370 13.09 -32.72 -1.93
N ASP A 371 14.27 -32.61 -1.34
CA ASP A 371 14.33 -32.42 0.11
C ASP A 371 13.69 -31.06 0.40
N ALA A 372 12.45 -31.10 0.90
CA ALA A 372 11.67 -29.92 1.21
C ALA A 372 12.41 -29.00 2.18
N HIS A 373 13.29 -29.55 3.03
CA HIS A 373 14.16 -28.76 3.91
C HIS A 373 15.20 -27.97 3.14
N THR A 374 15.87 -28.56 2.14
CA THR A 374 16.82 -27.86 1.27
C THR A 374 16.14 -26.75 0.47
N ILE A 375 14.95 -27.00 -0.10
CA ILE A 375 14.18 -25.97 -0.83
C ILE A 375 13.74 -24.85 0.13
N GLN A 376 13.27 -25.17 1.33
CA GLN A 376 12.92 -24.19 2.36
C GLN A 376 14.12 -23.36 2.81
N TYR A 377 15.34 -23.91 2.76
CA TYR A 377 16.56 -23.16 3.07
C TYR A 377 16.88 -22.10 1.99
N PHE A 378 16.69 -22.43 0.71
CA PHE A 378 16.89 -21.48 -0.40
C PHE A 378 15.76 -20.46 -0.56
N PHE A 379 14.52 -20.87 -0.25
CA PHE A 379 13.33 -20.04 -0.36
C PHE A 379 12.55 -20.05 0.96
N PRO A 380 13.09 -19.40 2.01
CA PRO A 380 12.46 -19.38 3.32
C PRO A 380 11.08 -18.74 3.22
N GLN A 381 10.10 -19.37 3.86
CA GLN A 381 8.80 -18.74 4.05
C GLN A 381 8.83 -17.90 5.32
N ASP A 382 8.38 -16.66 5.21
CA ASP A 382 8.21 -15.80 6.37
C ASP A 382 7.22 -16.41 7.35
N PHE A 383 7.65 -16.51 8.60
CA PHE A 383 6.85 -17.10 9.65
C PHE A 383 7.05 -16.36 10.97
N ILE A 384 5.92 -15.94 11.55
CA ILE A 384 5.84 -15.40 12.89
C ILE A 384 4.62 -16.08 13.55
N PRO A 385 4.81 -16.83 14.64
CA PRO A 385 3.70 -17.45 15.37
C PRO A 385 2.67 -16.42 15.85
N LYS A 386 1.38 -16.74 15.68
CA LYS A 386 0.28 -15.96 16.26
C LYS A 386 0.10 -16.22 17.76
N ASP A 387 0.50 -17.40 18.23
CA ASP A 387 0.37 -17.73 19.64
C ASP A 387 1.22 -16.79 20.50
N SER A 388 0.54 -16.17 21.48
CA SER A 388 1.21 -15.52 22.58
C SER A 388 1.87 -16.61 23.42
N GLY A 389 3.16 -16.87 23.16
CA GLY A 389 3.98 -17.63 24.10
C GLY A 389 3.74 -17.12 25.52
N ALA A 390 3.86 -18.00 26.54
CA ALA A 390 3.55 -17.69 27.93
C ALA A 390 3.99 -16.27 28.28
N ALA A 391 3.02 -15.39 28.55
CA ALA A 391 3.28 -13.97 28.79
C ALA A 391 4.45 -13.86 29.76
N THR A 392 5.55 -13.23 29.33
CA THR A 392 6.72 -13.06 30.17
C THR A 392 6.31 -12.20 31.36
N THR A 393 5.98 -12.84 32.47
CA THR A 393 5.61 -12.16 33.70
C THR A 393 6.85 -11.46 34.22
N LEU A 394 6.80 -10.13 34.33
CA LEU A 394 7.84 -9.39 35.02
C LEU A 394 7.93 -9.93 36.45
N SER A 395 9.15 -10.24 36.90
CA SER A 395 9.41 -10.56 38.30
C SER A 395 9.00 -9.39 39.20
N LYS A 396 8.85 -9.65 40.51
CA LYS A 396 8.60 -8.57 41.48
C LYS A 396 9.61 -7.44 41.25
N PRO A 397 9.15 -6.16 41.21
CA PRO A 397 10.03 -5.05 40.89
C PRO A 397 11.10 -4.94 41.97
N ASN A 398 12.36 -5.07 41.59
CA ASN A 398 13.48 -4.76 42.48
C ASN A 398 13.76 -3.26 42.37
N THR A 399 12.96 -2.45 43.04
CA THR A 399 13.08 -0.99 43.05
C THR A 399 14.31 -0.47 43.82
N GLU A 400 15.02 -1.36 44.52
CA GLU A 400 16.28 -1.05 45.20
C GLU A 400 17.48 -1.08 44.23
N ASP A 401 17.46 -1.97 43.23
CA ASP A 401 18.52 -2.12 42.22
C ASP A 401 18.03 -1.65 40.85
N LEU A 402 18.21 -0.35 40.57
CA LEU A 402 17.82 0.28 39.31
C LEU A 402 18.46 -0.37 38.06
N SER A 403 19.58 -1.09 38.20
CA SER A 403 20.23 -1.78 37.09
C SER A 403 19.43 -3.00 36.59
N LYS A 404 18.54 -3.53 37.44
CA LYS A 404 17.67 -4.68 37.13
C LYS A 404 16.23 -4.27 36.78
N LEU A 405 15.91 -2.97 36.83
CA LEU A 405 14.59 -2.45 36.52
C LEU A 405 14.45 -2.25 35.01
N CYS A 406 13.71 -3.14 34.34
CA CYS A 406 13.43 -3.06 32.91
C CYS A 406 12.05 -2.46 32.64
N VAL A 407 11.96 -1.25 32.09
CA VAL A 407 10.68 -0.58 31.80
C VAL A 407 10.18 -0.97 30.40
N PRO A 408 9.10 -1.76 30.27
CA PRO A 408 8.53 -2.07 28.96
C PRO A 408 7.76 -0.87 28.41
N ILE A 409 7.90 -0.64 27.11
CA ILE A 409 7.16 0.39 26.36
C ILE A 409 6.17 -0.31 25.46
N THR A 410 4.88 0.00 25.63
CA THR A 410 3.79 -0.42 24.73
C THR A 410 3.40 0.77 23.90
N ALA A 411 3.59 0.69 22.60
CA ALA A 411 3.24 1.75 21.67
C ALA A 411 1.90 1.44 21.02
N MET A 412 0.95 2.37 21.11
CA MET A 412 -0.28 2.37 20.34
C MET A 412 -0.24 3.56 19.38
N LEU A 413 -0.39 3.30 18.08
CA LEU A 413 -0.39 4.34 17.05
C LEU A 413 -1.61 4.22 16.14
N GLY A 414 -2.05 5.35 15.60
CA GLY A 414 -3.08 5.38 14.58
C GLY A 414 -3.18 6.75 13.93
N ILE A 415 -3.77 6.79 12.73
CA ILE A 415 -4.08 8.04 12.04
C ILE A 415 -5.08 8.90 12.88
N PRO A 416 -5.16 10.21 12.62
CA PRO A 416 -6.19 11.06 13.22
C PRO A 416 -7.59 10.47 13.07
N GLY A 417 -8.35 10.37 14.17
CA GLY A 417 -9.70 9.79 14.17
C GLY A 417 -9.77 8.26 14.31
N SER A 418 -8.63 7.58 14.51
CA SER A 418 -8.57 6.13 14.74
C SER A 418 -9.08 5.63 16.09
N GLY A 419 -9.42 6.53 17.03
CA GLY A 419 -9.79 6.15 18.40
C GLY A 419 -8.62 5.73 19.30
N VAL A 420 -7.38 5.78 18.80
CA VAL A 420 -6.19 5.24 19.50
C VAL A 420 -6.01 5.75 20.93
N GLN A 421 -6.34 7.02 21.20
CA GLN A 421 -6.24 7.61 22.55
C GLN A 421 -7.27 7.03 23.52
N VAL A 422 -8.50 6.80 23.07
CA VAL A 422 -9.56 6.20 23.89
C VAL A 422 -9.20 4.74 24.19
N MET A 423 -8.68 4.04 23.18
CA MET A 423 -8.26 2.64 23.30
C MET A 423 -7.04 2.49 24.23
N SER A 424 -6.01 3.33 24.11
CA SER A 424 -4.82 3.26 24.97
C SER A 424 -5.15 3.54 26.44
N GLN A 425 -6.00 4.54 26.70
CA GLN A 425 -6.51 4.81 28.04
C GLN A 425 -7.30 3.64 28.61
N SER A 426 -8.11 2.96 27.78
CA SER A 426 -8.88 1.80 28.20
C SER A 426 -7.97 0.62 28.58
N VAL A 427 -6.90 0.36 27.81
CA VAL A 427 -5.88 -0.65 28.18
C VAL A 427 -5.26 -0.33 29.54
N CYS A 428 -4.84 0.92 29.75
CA CYS A 428 -4.24 1.36 31.01
C CYS A 428 -5.20 1.22 32.19
N LYS A 429 -6.48 1.59 32.02
CA LYS A 429 -7.51 1.48 33.06
C LYS A 429 -7.76 0.03 33.46
N ILE A 430 -7.99 -0.85 32.48
CA ILE A 430 -8.32 -2.27 32.71
C ILE A 430 -7.14 -3.02 33.36
N SER A 431 -5.90 -2.67 33.01
CA SER A 431 -4.68 -3.34 33.50
C SER A 431 -3.96 -2.59 34.64
N SER A 432 -4.62 -1.59 35.24
CA SER A 432 -4.06 -0.76 36.32
C SER A 432 -3.73 -1.53 37.61
N SER A 433 -4.33 -2.71 37.80
CA SER A 433 -4.00 -3.62 38.91
C SER A 433 -2.68 -4.37 38.72
N SER A 434 -2.21 -4.51 37.47
CA SER A 434 -1.04 -5.30 37.11
C SER A 434 0.23 -4.44 36.94
N PHE A 435 0.07 -3.19 36.49
CA PHE A 435 1.19 -2.30 36.17
C PHE A 435 0.94 -0.89 36.69
N GLN A 436 2.03 -0.20 37.03
CA GLN A 436 2.00 1.25 37.20
C GLN A 436 2.22 1.92 35.84
N TRP A 437 1.11 2.29 35.19
CA TRP A 437 1.15 2.93 33.88
C TRP A 437 1.66 4.36 33.95
N VAL A 438 2.56 4.67 33.02
CA VAL A 438 3.02 6.02 32.72
C VAL A 438 2.64 6.34 31.29
N ASN A 439 1.71 7.27 31.10
CA ASN A 439 1.24 7.65 29.78
C ASN A 439 2.16 8.69 29.15
N VAL A 440 2.49 8.50 27.88
CA VAL A 440 3.18 9.45 27.01
C VAL A 440 2.31 9.61 25.78
N ASP A 441 1.55 10.70 25.73
CA ASP A 441 0.64 10.98 24.62
C ASP A 441 1.31 12.00 23.68
N VAL A 442 1.56 11.58 22.44
CA VAL A 442 2.16 12.41 21.39
C VAL A 442 1.14 12.56 20.27
N ASP A 443 0.52 13.73 20.20
CA ASP A 443 -0.39 14.10 19.12
C ASP A 443 0.34 15.00 18.13
N LEU A 444 0.71 14.44 16.97
CA LEU A 444 1.50 15.14 15.96
C LEU A 444 0.70 16.25 15.26
N ARG A 445 -0.63 16.30 15.46
CA ARG A 445 -1.50 17.38 14.98
C ARG A 445 -1.32 18.68 15.76
N ASP A 446 -0.83 18.60 16.98
CA ASP A 446 -0.57 19.77 17.84
C ASP A 446 0.74 20.49 17.45
N LEU A 447 1.50 19.92 16.50
CA LEU A 447 2.71 20.54 15.97
C LEU A 447 2.38 21.70 15.03
N GLU A 448 3.34 22.63 14.90
CA GLU A 448 3.27 23.69 13.88
C GLU A 448 3.18 23.12 12.46
N VAL A 449 2.53 23.85 11.55
CA VAL A 449 2.27 23.41 10.16
C VAL A 449 3.54 22.96 9.43
N SER A 450 4.67 23.64 9.64
CA SER A 450 5.96 23.26 9.05
C SER A 450 6.44 21.88 9.51
N LYS A 451 6.24 21.56 10.79
CA LYS A 451 6.57 20.26 11.38
C LYS A 451 5.56 19.18 11.01
N GLN A 452 4.27 19.52 10.87
CA GLN A 452 3.25 18.59 10.36
C GLN A 452 3.55 18.12 8.93
N LYS A 453 4.13 18.98 8.10
CA LYS A 453 4.57 18.61 6.73
C LYS A 453 5.81 17.71 6.69
N GLN A 454 6.52 17.57 7.82
CA GLN A 454 7.70 16.71 8.00
C GLN A 454 7.45 15.80 9.20
N MET A 455 6.37 15.03 9.11
CA MET A 455 5.79 14.35 10.26
C MET A 455 6.67 13.19 10.74
N GLU A 456 7.40 12.52 9.84
CA GLU A 456 8.31 11.44 10.24
C GLU A 456 9.50 12.01 11.04
N ALA A 457 10.19 13.02 10.50
CA ALA A 457 11.34 13.63 11.16
C ALA A 457 10.95 14.35 12.46
N SER A 458 9.86 15.12 12.44
CA SER A 458 9.37 15.84 13.62
C SER A 458 8.85 14.87 14.68
N GLY A 459 8.11 13.84 14.26
CA GLY A 459 7.59 12.82 15.16
C GLY A 459 8.69 11.98 15.81
N LEU A 460 9.75 11.63 15.08
CA LEU A 460 10.91 10.94 15.64
C LEU A 460 11.52 11.71 16.82
N LEU A 461 11.74 13.02 16.63
CA LEU A 461 12.30 13.88 17.67
C LEU A 461 11.33 14.06 18.85
N GLU A 462 10.06 14.34 18.57
CA GLU A 462 9.06 14.59 19.62
C GLU A 462 8.85 13.34 20.49
N ILE A 463 8.69 12.16 19.87
CA ILE A 463 8.54 10.89 20.58
C ILE A 463 9.78 10.60 21.43
N SER A 464 10.97 10.70 20.82
CA SER A 464 12.23 10.42 21.53
C SER A 464 12.40 11.35 22.74
N ASN A 465 12.19 12.66 22.57
CA ASN A 465 12.37 13.63 23.66
C ASN A 465 11.37 13.46 24.80
N ASN A 466 10.11 13.11 24.51
CA ASN A 466 9.11 12.84 25.56
C ASN A 466 9.42 11.53 26.30
N LEU A 467 9.89 10.50 25.59
CA LEU A 467 10.28 9.24 26.19
C LEU A 467 11.53 9.40 27.08
N THR A 468 12.59 10.07 26.62
CA THR A 468 13.80 10.35 27.42
C THR A 468 13.44 11.03 28.74
N ARG A 469 12.66 12.13 28.69
CA ARG A 469 12.17 12.84 29.89
C ARG A 469 11.37 11.93 30.81
N THR A 470 10.54 11.05 30.25
CA THR A 470 9.69 10.14 31.01
C THR A 470 10.51 9.04 31.69
N LEU A 471 11.48 8.46 30.99
CA LEU A 471 12.39 7.46 31.54
C LEU A 471 13.24 8.04 32.67
N ASP A 472 13.74 9.27 32.53
CA ASP A 472 14.46 9.97 33.61
C ASP A 472 13.57 10.23 34.83
N ARG A 473 12.29 10.58 34.61
CA ARG A 473 11.31 10.74 35.68
C ARG A 473 10.98 9.42 36.38
N ILE A 474 10.87 8.32 35.64
CA ILE A 474 10.67 6.99 36.23
C ILE A 474 11.90 6.62 37.05
N LYS A 475 13.11 6.86 36.55
CA LYS A 475 14.36 6.61 37.27
C LYS A 475 14.41 7.35 38.61
N SER A 476 13.97 8.61 38.66
CA SER A 476 13.96 9.40 39.90
C SER A 476 12.86 8.97 40.89
N THR A 477 11.76 8.40 40.40
CA THR A 477 10.59 8.02 41.22
C THR A 477 10.47 6.52 41.47
N ALA A 478 11.34 5.69 40.89
CA ALA A 478 11.24 4.23 40.94
C ALA A 478 11.15 3.66 42.36
N LYS A 479 11.84 4.26 43.34
CA LYS A 479 11.85 3.81 44.74
C LYS A 479 10.48 3.91 45.44
N SER A 480 9.58 4.78 44.96
CA SER A 480 8.24 4.94 45.55
C SER A 480 7.17 4.10 44.85
N MET A 481 7.52 3.41 43.76
CA MET A 481 6.59 2.62 42.96
C MET A 481 6.31 1.26 43.62
N ARG A 482 5.02 0.88 43.66
CA ARG A 482 4.56 -0.40 44.24
C ARG A 482 4.36 -1.51 43.20
N LEU A 483 4.02 -1.11 41.98
CA LEU A 483 3.85 -2.02 40.83
C LEU A 483 4.98 -1.78 39.83
N HIS A 484 5.17 -2.73 38.92
CA HIS A 484 6.17 -2.58 37.87
C HIS A 484 5.80 -1.38 36.96
N PRO A 485 6.71 -0.41 36.74
CA PRO A 485 6.45 0.66 35.79
C PRO A 485 6.36 0.10 34.37
N ARG A 486 5.40 0.62 33.61
CA ARG A 486 5.23 0.35 32.17
C ARG A 486 4.80 1.64 31.49
N ILE A 487 5.39 1.93 30.33
CA ILE A 487 5.04 3.12 29.54
C ILE A 487 3.98 2.73 28.51
N MET A 488 2.89 3.50 28.47
CA MET A 488 1.97 3.53 27.34
C MET A 488 2.35 4.74 26.47
N LEU A 489 2.86 4.50 25.27
CA LEU A 489 3.13 5.52 24.27
C LEU A 489 1.95 5.57 23.31
N THR A 490 1.14 6.62 23.36
CA THR A 490 0.06 6.88 22.39
C THR A 490 0.58 7.83 21.33
N VAL A 491 0.53 7.45 20.05
CA VAL A 491 0.95 8.32 18.93
C VAL A 491 -0.22 8.54 17.98
N ILE A 492 -0.59 9.81 17.76
CA ILE A 492 -1.63 10.19 16.79
C ILE A 492 -0.97 10.95 15.65
N GLY A 493 -1.13 10.46 14.43
CA GLY A 493 -0.60 11.12 13.24
C GLY A 493 -0.33 10.16 12.08
N TYR A 494 0.05 10.72 10.94
CA TYR A 494 0.43 10.02 9.71
C TYR A 494 1.92 9.65 9.75
N ILE A 495 2.32 8.84 10.72
CA ILE A 495 3.72 8.44 10.97
C ILE A 495 3.88 6.92 10.85
N ASP A 496 5.05 6.48 10.40
CA ASP A 496 5.35 5.07 10.24
C ASP A 496 5.74 4.36 11.57
N PRO A 497 5.32 3.11 11.83
CA PRO A 497 5.72 2.34 12.99
C PRO A 497 7.23 2.10 13.08
N ILE A 498 7.95 2.10 11.93
CA ILE A 498 9.41 2.03 11.91
C ILE A 498 10.00 3.27 12.57
N THR A 499 9.50 4.47 12.21
CA THR A 499 9.93 5.74 12.81
C THR A 499 9.64 5.77 14.31
N VAL A 500 8.48 5.29 14.74
CA VAL A 500 8.14 5.16 16.17
C VAL A 500 9.11 4.21 16.88
N ALA A 501 9.42 3.06 16.29
CA ALA A 501 10.38 2.11 16.88
C ALA A 501 11.80 2.69 16.97
N CYS A 502 12.25 3.43 15.94
CA CYS A 502 13.53 4.15 15.95
C CYS A 502 13.56 5.23 17.03
N ALA A 503 12.48 6.00 17.19
CA ALA A 503 12.37 7.02 18.23
C ALA A 503 12.42 6.42 19.64
N ILE A 504 11.76 5.28 19.85
CA ILE A 504 11.87 4.54 21.11
C ILE A 504 13.31 4.10 21.35
N ARG A 505 13.95 3.44 20.38
CA ARG A 505 15.34 2.98 20.52
C ARG A 505 16.30 4.13 20.83
N ARG A 506 16.17 5.25 20.13
CA ARG A 506 16.93 6.47 20.41
C ARG A 506 16.79 6.91 21.87
N ALA A 507 15.56 7.03 22.37
CA ALA A 507 15.31 7.40 23.77
C ALA A 507 15.88 6.39 24.77
N THR A 508 15.85 5.09 24.43
CA THR A 508 16.42 4.04 25.29
C THR A 508 17.95 4.08 25.33
N HIS A 509 18.62 4.52 24.26
CA HIS A 509 20.07 4.68 24.22
C HIS A 509 20.54 5.91 24.99
N ASP A 510 19.76 6.99 24.97
CA ASP A 510 20.09 8.25 25.66
C ASP A 510 19.94 8.13 27.19
N THR A 511 19.26 7.09 27.68
CA THR A 511 18.98 6.89 29.10
C THR A 511 19.71 5.66 29.66
N SER A 512 20.06 5.69 30.94
CA SER A 512 20.73 4.57 31.62
C SER A 512 19.77 3.52 32.19
N LEU A 513 18.46 3.74 32.04
CA LEU A 513 17.43 2.82 32.53
C LEU A 513 17.14 1.78 31.45
N GLN A 514 17.24 0.49 31.80
CA GLN A 514 16.96 -0.57 30.85
C GLN A 514 15.49 -0.48 30.41
N SER A 515 15.25 -0.46 29.11
CA SER A 515 13.91 -0.42 28.54
C SER A 515 13.85 -1.28 27.29
N LYS A 516 12.65 -1.75 26.96
CA LYS A 516 12.42 -2.58 25.77
C LYS A 516 11.07 -2.28 25.16
N ILE A 517 10.98 -2.43 23.84
CA ILE A 517 9.70 -2.38 23.13
C ILE A 517 8.97 -3.68 23.41
N GLY A 518 7.83 -3.61 24.09
CA GLY A 518 7.02 -4.78 24.39
C GLY A 518 6.14 -5.17 23.23
N ALA A 519 5.28 -4.24 22.81
CA ALA A 519 4.37 -4.40 21.69
C ALA A 519 4.18 -3.05 20.98
N VAL A 520 4.01 -3.11 19.66
CA VAL A 520 3.54 -2.00 18.83
C VAL A 520 2.18 -2.40 18.27
N ILE A 521 1.17 -1.58 18.52
CA ILE A 521 -0.23 -1.89 18.26
C ILE A 521 -0.79 -0.79 17.37
N ASN A 522 -1.24 -1.17 16.18
CA ASN A 522 -1.98 -0.27 15.31
C ASN A 522 -3.44 -0.17 15.78
N CYS A 523 -4.01 1.03 15.79
CA CYS A 523 -5.43 1.26 15.97
C CYS A 523 -6.00 1.87 14.69
N VAL A 524 -7.06 1.27 14.17
CA VAL A 524 -7.77 1.71 12.97
C VAL A 524 -9.27 1.65 13.25
N SER A 525 -10.01 2.67 12.79
CA SER A 525 -11.47 2.66 12.86
C SER A 525 -12.04 2.29 11.50
N ALA A 526 -13.00 1.37 11.46
CA ALA A 526 -13.60 0.91 10.22
C ALA A 526 -14.28 2.04 9.43
N THR A 527 -14.73 3.10 10.12
CA THR A 527 -15.38 4.26 9.53
C THR A 527 -14.39 5.35 9.07
N ASN A 528 -13.10 5.18 9.38
CA ASN A 528 -12.05 6.18 9.12
C ASN A 528 -10.84 5.54 8.43
N VAL A 529 -11.06 5.04 7.20
CA VAL A 529 -10.01 4.44 6.36
C VAL A 529 -9.85 5.21 5.05
N TYR A 530 -10.95 5.68 4.47
CA TYR A 530 -10.97 6.32 3.15
C TYR A 530 -11.33 7.79 3.25
N LEU A 531 -10.72 8.60 2.40
CA LEU A 531 -11.03 10.01 2.25
C LEU A 531 -12.47 10.17 1.70
N PRO A 532 -13.32 11.00 2.33
CA PRO A 532 -14.67 11.26 1.86
C PRO A 532 -14.64 12.22 0.66
N ASP A 533 -14.26 11.70 -0.52
CA ASP A 533 -14.29 12.43 -1.78
C ASP A 533 -15.10 11.64 -2.85
N PRO A 534 -16.32 12.09 -3.19
CA PRO A 534 -17.21 11.47 -4.16
C PRO A 534 -16.89 11.93 -5.58
N ILE A 535 -15.96 12.86 -5.80
CA ILE A 535 -15.58 13.34 -7.14
C ILE A 535 -14.17 12.85 -7.49
N ALA A 536 -13.30 12.60 -6.51
CA ALA A 536 -12.02 11.92 -6.72
C ALA A 536 -12.17 10.39 -6.66
N ALA A 537 -11.19 9.67 -7.20
CA ALA A 537 -11.05 8.25 -6.91
C ALA A 537 -10.89 8.06 -5.39
N GLN A 538 -11.60 7.10 -4.80
CA GLN A 538 -11.55 6.88 -3.35
C GLN A 538 -10.13 6.48 -2.95
N ALA A 539 -9.50 7.30 -2.13
CA ALA A 539 -8.15 7.06 -1.65
C ALA A 539 -8.18 6.75 -0.15
N PRO A 540 -7.48 5.71 0.33
CA PRO A 540 -7.21 5.54 1.74
C PRO A 540 -6.52 6.79 2.32
N PHE A 541 -6.73 7.07 3.60
CA PHE A 541 -5.95 8.09 4.29
C PHE A 541 -4.45 7.77 4.19
N PRO A 542 -3.58 8.80 4.08
CA PRO A 542 -2.14 8.59 4.01
C PRO A 542 -1.65 7.69 5.13
N LYS A 543 -0.68 6.82 4.84
CA LYS A 543 -0.02 5.94 5.82
C LYS A 543 -0.93 4.95 6.56
N VAL A 544 -2.24 4.87 6.29
CA VAL A 544 -3.15 4.00 7.07
C VAL A 544 -2.71 2.52 7.04
N PHE A 545 -2.31 2.04 5.86
CA PHE A 545 -1.78 0.68 5.68
C PHE A 545 -0.30 0.58 6.00
N ASP A 546 0.50 1.63 5.75
CA ASP A 546 1.90 1.66 6.21
C ASP A 546 2.00 1.51 7.74
N GLN A 547 1.01 2.01 8.48
CA GLN A 547 0.91 1.85 9.94
C GLN A 547 0.63 0.43 10.42
N MET A 548 0.44 -0.54 9.51
CA MET A 548 0.21 -1.95 9.82
C MET A 548 1.44 -2.82 9.53
N THR A 549 2.57 -2.23 9.12
CA THR A 549 3.77 -2.93 8.60
C THR A 549 4.20 -4.17 9.39
N ALA A 550 4.33 -5.29 8.67
CA ALA A 550 4.78 -6.57 9.20
C ALA A 550 6.20 -6.49 9.77
N GLY A 551 6.44 -7.24 10.85
CA GLY A 551 7.72 -7.20 11.57
C GLY A 551 7.88 -6.04 12.56
N PHE A 552 7.03 -5.00 12.47
CA PHE A 552 7.00 -3.91 13.44
C PHE A 552 5.72 -3.93 14.26
N VAL A 553 4.57 -3.99 13.59
CA VAL A 553 3.26 -4.04 14.24
C VAL A 553 2.97 -5.46 14.69
N THR A 554 2.72 -5.60 15.99
CA THR A 554 2.48 -6.88 16.65
C THR A 554 1.00 -7.25 16.73
N HIS A 555 0.14 -6.24 16.82
CA HIS A 555 -1.32 -6.39 16.90
C HIS A 555 -2.00 -5.23 16.18
N MET A 556 -3.21 -5.47 15.70
CA MET A 556 -4.09 -4.46 15.15
C MET A 556 -5.40 -4.45 15.94
N VAL A 557 -5.91 -3.25 16.24
CA VAL A 557 -7.21 -3.06 16.86
C VAL A 557 -8.09 -2.35 15.84
N LEU A 558 -9.12 -3.04 15.37
CA LEU A 558 -10.12 -2.52 14.44
C LEU A 558 -11.38 -2.16 15.22
N THR A 559 -11.68 -0.87 15.35
CA THR A 559 -12.86 -0.36 16.07
C THR A 559 -14.02 -0.06 15.11
N ASN A 560 -15.21 0.14 15.66
CA ASN A 560 -16.42 0.59 14.93
C ASN A 560 -16.83 -0.37 13.82
N SER A 561 -16.58 -1.67 13.96
CA SER A 561 -16.93 -2.66 12.94
C SER A 561 -18.44 -2.79 12.74
N ALA A 562 -19.25 -2.42 13.75
CA ALA A 562 -20.71 -2.41 13.67
C ALA A 562 -21.27 -1.24 12.84
N ASP A 563 -20.47 -0.20 12.61
CA ASP A 563 -20.88 1.02 11.92
C ASP A 563 -20.65 0.97 10.39
N VAL A 564 -20.10 -0.15 9.87
CA VAL A 564 -19.84 -0.37 8.44
C VAL A 564 -20.54 -1.62 7.92
N THR A 565 -20.70 -1.70 6.60
CA THR A 565 -21.30 -2.90 5.98
C THR A 565 -20.36 -4.10 6.06
N SER A 566 -20.92 -5.32 6.03
CA SER A 566 -20.11 -6.55 6.03
C SER A 566 -19.15 -6.63 4.83
N ALA A 567 -19.53 -6.11 3.67
CA ALA A 567 -18.68 -6.11 2.47
C ALA A 567 -17.46 -5.18 2.65
N MET A 568 -17.68 -3.97 3.17
CA MET A 568 -16.59 -3.04 3.49
C MET A 568 -15.65 -3.61 4.54
N LEU A 569 -16.21 -4.23 5.59
CA LEU A 569 -15.43 -4.86 6.65
C LEU A 569 -14.58 -6.03 6.12
N GLN A 570 -15.16 -6.89 5.27
CA GLN A 570 -14.44 -7.99 4.64
C GLN A 570 -13.30 -7.49 3.74
N ARG A 571 -13.54 -6.46 2.91
CA ARG A 571 -12.50 -5.85 2.08
C ARG A 571 -11.39 -5.24 2.92
N LEU A 572 -11.73 -4.50 3.97
CA LEU A 572 -10.76 -3.93 4.90
C LEU A 572 -9.93 -5.03 5.58
N ARG A 573 -10.58 -6.09 6.09
CA ARG A 573 -9.88 -7.23 6.71
C ARG A 573 -8.98 -7.96 5.72
N PHE A 574 -9.45 -8.18 4.49
CA PHE A 574 -8.65 -8.75 3.42
C PHE A 574 -7.40 -7.91 3.14
N HIS A 575 -7.53 -6.58 3.10
CA HIS A 575 -6.38 -5.70 2.93
C HIS A 575 -5.42 -5.79 4.13
N MET A 576 -5.93 -5.64 5.36
CA MET A 576 -5.13 -5.72 6.60
C MET A 576 -4.33 -7.03 6.68
N ASP A 577 -4.94 -8.16 6.34
CA ASP A 577 -4.30 -9.48 6.39
C ASP A 577 -3.20 -9.64 5.32
N HIS A 578 -3.33 -8.95 4.17
CA HIS A 578 -2.26 -8.91 3.16
C HIS A 578 -1.12 -7.97 3.54
N VAL A 579 -1.42 -6.83 4.17
CA VAL A 579 -0.38 -5.92 4.67
C VAL A 579 0.44 -6.63 5.74
N ASN A 580 -0.22 -7.20 6.75
CA ASN A 580 0.44 -7.89 7.84
C ASN A 580 -0.30 -9.18 8.23
N PRO A 581 0.11 -10.33 7.65
CA PRO A 581 -0.52 -11.63 7.92
C PRO A 581 -0.20 -12.18 9.31
N PHE A 582 0.78 -11.59 10.01
CA PHE A 582 1.35 -12.11 11.25
C PHE A 582 0.77 -11.47 12.51
N ALA A 583 0.23 -10.25 12.40
CA ALA A 583 -0.37 -9.58 13.55
C ALA A 583 -1.75 -10.14 13.86
N ASP A 584 -2.06 -10.21 15.16
CA ASP A 584 -3.40 -10.54 15.62
C ASP A 584 -4.30 -9.33 15.47
N VAL A 585 -5.52 -9.54 14.95
CA VAL A 585 -6.48 -8.47 14.74
C VAL A 585 -7.65 -8.63 15.70
N LEU A 586 -7.76 -7.67 16.63
CA LEU A 586 -8.88 -7.53 17.55
C LEU A 586 -9.94 -6.67 16.86
N VAL A 587 -11.06 -7.30 16.50
CA VAL A 587 -12.20 -6.61 15.88
C VAL A 587 -13.21 -6.27 16.98
N LEU A 588 -13.49 -4.98 17.14
CA LEU A 588 -14.37 -4.44 18.17
C LEU A 588 -15.55 -3.75 17.51
N SER A 589 -16.76 -4.08 17.99
CA SER A 589 -18.02 -3.46 17.53
C SER A 589 -17.97 -1.94 17.68
N HIS A 590 -17.41 -1.46 18.79
CA HIS A 590 -17.26 -0.05 19.16
C HIS A 590 -15.88 0.18 19.79
N GLU A 591 -15.57 1.41 20.23
CA GLU A 591 -14.31 1.78 20.91
C GLU A 591 -14.23 1.25 22.36
N VAL A 592 -14.53 -0.04 22.57
CA VAL A 592 -14.54 -0.69 23.88
C VAL A 592 -13.97 -2.10 23.75
N PHE A 593 -13.08 -2.49 24.67
CA PHE A 593 -12.58 -3.86 24.73
C PHE A 593 -13.61 -4.81 25.36
N GLU A 594 -14.03 -5.81 24.60
CA GLU A 594 -14.99 -6.85 25.05
C GLU A 594 -14.28 -8.16 25.49
N GLY A 595 -12.96 -8.27 25.31
CA GLY A 595 -12.18 -9.49 25.54
C GLY A 595 -10.93 -9.31 26.42
N PRO A 596 -10.18 -10.40 26.70
CA PRO A 596 -8.98 -10.35 27.54
C PRO A 596 -7.86 -9.55 26.87
N LEU A 597 -7.27 -8.60 27.62
CA LEU A 597 -6.16 -7.76 27.15
C LEU A 597 -4.79 -8.45 27.17
N THR A 598 -4.71 -9.70 27.63
CA THR A 598 -3.45 -10.43 27.81
C THR A 598 -2.50 -10.36 26.59
N PRO A 599 -2.98 -10.50 25.33
CA PRO A 599 -2.10 -10.41 24.16
C PRO A 599 -1.44 -9.02 24.02
N LEU A 600 -2.18 -7.95 24.29
CA LEU A 600 -1.68 -6.56 24.21
C LEU A 600 -0.69 -6.23 25.33
N LEU A 601 -0.71 -7.01 26.41
CA LEU A 601 0.12 -6.82 27.59
C LEU A 601 1.40 -7.66 27.57
N VAL A 602 1.70 -8.37 26.48
CA VAL A 602 2.97 -9.10 26.34
C VAL A 602 4.15 -8.13 26.41
N VAL A 603 5.18 -8.50 27.17
CA VAL A 603 6.26 -7.60 27.59
C VAL A 603 7.43 -7.58 26.59
N ASP A 604 7.51 -8.54 25.68
CA ASP A 604 8.63 -8.72 24.75
C ASP A 604 8.23 -9.25 23.36
N ARG A 605 6.95 -9.15 22.97
CA ARG A 605 6.45 -9.68 21.68
C ARG A 605 7.24 -9.11 20.49
N PHE A 606 7.50 -7.81 20.50
CA PHE A 606 8.28 -7.10 19.48
C PHE A 606 9.73 -7.59 19.39
N GLU A 607 10.28 -8.09 20.49
CA GLU A 607 11.68 -8.51 20.64
C GLU A 607 11.89 -10.02 20.51
N THR A 608 10.84 -10.78 20.18
CA THR A 608 10.91 -12.22 19.94
C THR A 608 11.83 -12.58 18.75
N PRO A 609 12.43 -13.79 18.73
CA PRO A 609 13.34 -14.20 17.66
C PRO A 609 12.72 -14.12 16.26
N TYR A 610 11.44 -14.50 16.11
CA TYR A 610 10.75 -14.48 14.83
C TYR A 610 10.58 -13.07 14.26
N TYR A 611 10.16 -12.10 15.09
CA TYR A 611 10.05 -10.70 14.69
C TYR A 611 11.42 -10.11 14.34
N LYS A 612 12.47 -10.45 15.10
CA LYS A 612 13.85 -10.04 14.79
C LYS A 612 14.34 -10.62 13.47
N GLN A 613 14.13 -11.91 13.25
CA GLN A 613 14.53 -12.59 12.01
C GLN A 613 13.85 -11.96 10.80
N TYR A 614 12.54 -11.69 10.89
CA TYR A 614 11.80 -11.03 9.82
C TYR A 614 12.35 -9.63 9.52
N ARG A 615 12.58 -8.79 10.55
CA ARG A 615 13.18 -7.47 10.37
C ARG A 615 14.59 -7.55 9.79
N ASN A 616 15.42 -8.50 10.22
CA ASN A 616 16.78 -8.68 9.68
C ASN A 616 16.77 -9.14 8.21
N ALA A 617 15.72 -9.81 7.75
CA ALA A 617 15.58 -10.22 6.36
C ALA A 617 15.10 -9.06 5.47
N HIS A 618 14.06 -8.33 5.90
CA HIS A 618 13.33 -7.36 5.07
C HIS A 618 13.64 -5.89 5.34
N PHE A 619 14.12 -5.58 6.55
CA PHE A 619 14.37 -4.22 7.03
C PHE A 619 15.77 -4.15 7.66
N ARG A 620 16.79 -4.56 6.92
CA ARG A 620 18.18 -4.53 7.40
C ARG A 620 18.56 -3.14 7.87
N ASP A 621 19.21 -3.06 9.02
CA ASP A 621 19.72 -1.80 9.58
C ASP A 621 18.61 -0.75 9.81
N TRP A 622 17.36 -1.20 10.04
CA TRP A 622 16.23 -0.30 10.31
C TRP A 622 16.48 0.60 11.53
N ASP A 623 17.25 0.10 12.49
CA ASP A 623 17.66 0.78 13.72
C ASP A 623 18.94 1.61 13.57
N SER A 624 19.64 1.53 12.43
CA SER A 624 20.84 2.32 12.14
C SER A 624 20.55 3.80 11.87
N ALA A 625 19.28 4.21 11.92
CA ALA A 625 18.85 5.62 11.92
C ALA A 625 19.35 6.43 13.15
N THR A 626 20.17 5.83 14.02
CA THR A 626 20.76 6.49 15.19
C THR A 626 22.25 6.74 15.02
N VAL A 627 22.63 7.98 15.35
CA VAL A 627 23.97 8.55 15.54
C VAL A 627 24.57 9.24 14.30
N ILE A 628 23.98 10.38 13.93
CA ILE A 628 24.80 11.54 13.54
C ILE A 628 24.31 12.72 14.39
N ASN A 629 25.25 13.47 14.97
CA ASN A 629 25.01 14.74 15.68
C ASN A 629 24.58 15.86 14.71
N SER A 630 23.66 15.57 13.79
CA SER A 630 23.08 16.53 12.87
C SER A 630 21.73 16.99 13.40
N THR A 631 21.44 18.28 13.21
CA THR A 631 20.17 18.94 13.53
C THR A 631 18.95 18.37 12.79
N MET A 632 19.17 17.50 11.79
CA MET A 632 18.14 16.74 11.08
C MET A 632 18.38 15.23 11.28
N PRO A 633 17.39 14.45 11.77
CA PRO A 633 17.50 13.00 11.85
C PRO A 633 17.53 12.39 10.44
N SER A 634 18.47 11.49 10.16
CA SER A 634 18.37 10.61 9.00
C SER A 634 17.30 9.56 9.28
N LEU A 635 16.16 9.65 8.58
CA LEU A 635 15.13 8.60 8.62
C LEU A 635 15.73 7.27 8.13
N SER A 636 15.17 6.16 8.61
CA SER A 636 15.50 4.85 8.04
C SER A 636 15.17 4.88 6.53
N GLY A 637 15.96 4.20 5.69
CA GLY A 637 15.67 4.10 4.25
C GLY A 637 14.31 3.45 3.92
N TYR A 638 13.62 2.93 4.93
CA TYR A 638 12.31 2.28 4.81
C TYR A 638 11.14 3.19 5.16
N ALA A 639 11.36 4.37 5.75
CA ALA A 639 10.32 5.34 6.09
C ALA A 639 10.54 6.63 5.27
N ALA A 640 9.50 7.08 4.58
CA ALA A 640 9.55 8.28 3.75
C ALA A 640 8.56 9.33 4.24
N GLU A 641 8.93 10.61 4.11
CA GLU A 641 8.00 11.71 4.32
C GLU A 641 6.90 11.71 3.26
N LEU A 642 5.72 12.21 3.63
CA LEU A 642 4.70 12.54 2.66
C LEU A 642 5.16 13.74 1.82
N ASP A 643 4.68 13.84 0.58
CA ASP A 643 4.97 14.99 -0.28
C ASP A 643 4.54 16.29 0.44
N PRO A 644 5.43 17.27 0.70
CA PRO A 644 5.07 18.48 1.45
C PRO A 644 3.91 19.30 0.87
N ALA A 645 3.62 19.14 -0.43
CA ALA A 645 2.48 19.78 -1.08
C ALA A 645 1.15 19.07 -0.76
N HIS A 646 1.17 17.75 -0.55
CA HIS A 646 0.01 16.90 -0.30
C HIS A 646 -0.03 16.34 1.13
N ALA A 647 0.97 16.68 1.95
CA ALA A 647 1.06 16.28 3.34
C ALA A 647 -0.12 16.88 4.11
N PRO A 648 -0.92 16.03 4.79
CA PRO A 648 -2.11 16.49 5.49
C PRO A 648 -1.73 17.43 6.63
N VAL A 649 -2.34 18.61 6.65
CA VAL A 649 -2.30 19.52 7.79
C VAL A 649 -3.60 19.35 8.55
N THR A 650 -3.51 18.99 9.83
CA THR A 650 -4.69 18.74 10.64
C THR A 650 -4.95 19.92 11.56
N PHE A 651 -6.21 20.31 11.67
CA PHE A 651 -6.68 21.34 12.58
C PHE A 651 -7.58 20.71 13.64
N ARG A 652 -7.41 21.14 14.89
CA ARG A 652 -8.26 20.75 16.01
C ARG A 652 -9.19 21.92 16.35
N TYR A 653 -10.48 21.64 16.35
CA TYR A 653 -11.50 22.60 16.77
C TYR A 653 -12.09 22.14 18.09
N GLU A 654 -12.20 23.05 19.05
CA GLU A 654 -12.91 22.82 20.32
C GLU A 654 -14.32 23.39 20.22
N ILE A 655 -15.32 22.58 20.57
CA ILE A 655 -16.72 23.00 20.54
C ILE A 655 -17.01 23.74 21.85
N ILE A 656 -17.35 25.03 21.74
CA ILE A 656 -17.77 25.84 22.88
C ILE A 656 -19.21 25.53 23.30
N HIS A 657 -19.51 25.71 24.59
CA HIS A 657 -20.87 25.58 25.11
C HIS A 657 -21.83 26.58 24.47
N GLY A 658 -23.07 26.14 24.18
CA GLY A 658 -24.11 26.97 23.57
C GLY A 658 -24.15 26.96 22.04
N MET A 659 -23.27 26.20 21.38
CA MET A 659 -23.29 26.06 19.92
C MET A 659 -24.59 25.40 19.45
N ASN A 660 -25.30 26.06 18.52
CA ASN A 660 -26.52 25.53 17.96
C ASN A 660 -26.21 24.30 17.09
N ARG A 661 -26.76 23.14 17.46
CA ARG A 661 -26.55 21.86 16.76
C ARG A 661 -26.83 21.95 15.26
N SER A 662 -27.88 22.66 14.86
CA SER A 662 -28.28 22.77 13.46
C SER A 662 -27.29 23.59 12.64
N ASN A 663 -26.85 24.74 13.17
CA ASN A 663 -25.84 25.57 12.51
C ASN A 663 -24.50 24.83 12.42
N PHE A 664 -24.11 24.12 13.48
CA PHE A 664 -22.92 23.28 13.49
C PHE A 664 -22.99 22.23 12.38
N LEU A 665 -24.09 21.47 12.33
CA LEU A 665 -24.26 20.42 11.33
C LEU A 665 -24.32 20.98 9.90
N TYR A 666 -24.98 22.13 9.70
CA TYR A 666 -24.97 22.83 8.41
C TYR A 666 -23.56 23.26 8.00
N LEU A 667 -22.75 23.75 8.93
CA LEU A 667 -21.36 24.13 8.66
C LEU A 667 -20.51 22.92 8.32
N ILE A 668 -20.58 21.86 9.13
CA ILE A 668 -19.90 20.60 8.81
C ILE A 668 -20.29 20.14 7.41
N ALA A 669 -21.60 20.09 7.11
CA ALA A 669 -22.15 19.67 5.82
C ALA A 669 -21.75 20.55 4.64
N LYS A 670 -21.51 21.84 4.85
CA LYS A 670 -21.25 22.80 3.76
C LYS A 670 -19.77 23.07 3.55
N THR A 671 -18.98 23.12 4.61
CA THR A 671 -17.61 23.65 4.56
C THR A 671 -16.55 22.61 4.90
N LEU A 672 -16.78 21.75 5.91
CA LEU A 672 -15.73 20.84 6.40
C LEU A 672 -15.82 19.45 5.77
N THR A 673 -17.03 18.98 5.50
CA THR A 673 -17.28 17.71 4.83
C THR A 673 -18.43 17.88 3.82
N PRO A 674 -18.27 18.71 2.77
CA PRO A 674 -19.28 18.92 1.72
C PRO A 674 -19.76 17.64 1.03
N TYR A 675 -19.02 16.57 1.27
CA TYR A 675 -19.14 15.30 0.60
C TYR A 675 -19.41 14.11 1.54
N ALA A 676 -19.52 14.33 2.85
CA ALA A 676 -19.87 13.27 3.77
C ALA A 676 -21.37 12.95 3.66
N ALA A 677 -21.70 11.66 3.53
CA ALA A 677 -23.09 11.20 3.57
C ALA A 677 -23.66 11.37 4.98
N ILE A 678 -24.47 12.40 5.16
CA ILE A 678 -25.17 12.63 6.42
C ILE A 678 -26.34 11.63 6.52
N THR A 679 -26.43 10.90 7.63
CA THR A 679 -27.50 9.91 7.83
C THR A 679 -28.90 10.51 7.65
N LYS A 680 -29.82 9.76 7.03
CA LYS A 680 -31.23 10.11 6.74
C LYS A 680 -32.04 10.67 7.93
N SER A 681 -31.56 10.49 9.16
CA SER A 681 -32.17 11.06 10.37
C SER A 681 -32.07 12.60 10.40
N MET A 682 -31.02 13.18 9.81
CA MET A 682 -30.79 14.62 9.80
C MET A 682 -31.47 15.35 8.62
N GLU A 683 -31.66 14.70 7.48
CA GLU A 683 -32.41 15.26 6.33
C GLU A 683 -33.85 15.64 6.68
N LYS A 684 -34.46 14.96 7.68
CA LYS A 684 -35.82 15.24 8.15
C LYS A 684 -35.96 16.54 8.94
N ILE A 685 -34.86 17.08 9.47
CA ILE A 685 -34.87 18.26 10.35
C ILE A 685 -34.59 19.54 9.55
N TYR A 686 -33.82 19.43 8.48
CA TYR A 686 -33.61 20.50 7.50
C TYR A 686 -33.63 19.90 6.09
N PRO A 687 -34.68 20.11 5.30
CA PRO A 687 -34.63 19.78 3.89
C PRO A 687 -33.54 20.64 3.26
N LEU A 688 -32.41 20.02 2.90
CA LEU A 688 -31.49 20.60 1.94
C LEU A 688 -32.27 20.68 0.63
N ASP A 689 -32.54 21.90 0.16
CA ASP A 689 -33.12 22.09 -1.16
C ASP A 689 -32.16 21.47 -2.19
N ASN A 690 -32.51 20.27 -2.68
CA ASN A 690 -31.91 19.59 -3.82
C ASN A 690 -32.16 20.35 -5.15
N ALA A 691 -32.28 21.67 -5.10
CA ALA A 691 -32.51 22.51 -6.27
C ALA A 691 -31.27 22.63 -7.18
N ASN A 692 -30.08 22.29 -6.68
CA ASN A 692 -28.83 22.27 -7.46
C ASN A 692 -28.38 20.88 -7.92
N THR A 693 -29.11 19.81 -7.59
CA THR A 693 -28.91 18.46 -8.16
C THR A 693 -29.85 18.18 -9.34
N LYS A 694 -30.18 19.22 -10.11
CA LYS A 694 -30.60 19.02 -11.50
C LYS A 694 -29.36 18.95 -12.36
N THR A 695 -29.07 17.75 -12.85
CA THR A 695 -28.31 17.47 -14.07
C THR A 695 -28.61 18.55 -15.11
N SER A 696 -27.77 19.59 -15.18
CA SER A 696 -27.93 20.70 -16.12
C SER A 696 -26.75 20.65 -17.07
N LYS A 697 -27.09 20.48 -18.35
CA LYS A 697 -26.16 20.25 -19.45
C LYS A 697 -25.14 21.40 -19.56
N GLY A 698 -23.88 21.08 -19.27
CA GLY A 698 -22.68 21.39 -20.05
C GLY A 698 -22.19 22.82 -20.28
N ILE A 699 -22.99 23.89 -20.16
CA ILE A 699 -22.52 25.22 -20.63
C ILE A 699 -22.77 26.39 -19.64
N ARG A 700 -23.73 26.29 -18.71
CA ARG A 700 -24.02 27.41 -17.76
C ARG A 700 -23.20 27.40 -16.47
N ILE A 701 -22.53 26.28 -16.14
CA ILE A 701 -21.68 26.15 -14.93
C ILE A 701 -20.42 27.01 -15.04
N ALA A 702 -19.86 27.15 -16.25
CA ALA A 702 -18.66 27.94 -16.49
C ALA A 702 -18.87 29.45 -16.26
N GLN A 703 -20.09 29.97 -16.47
CA GLN A 703 -20.39 31.39 -16.29
C GLN A 703 -20.66 31.79 -14.83
N SER A 704 -21.25 30.90 -14.01
CA SER A 704 -21.44 31.17 -12.58
C SER A 704 -20.14 31.08 -11.78
N ILE A 705 -19.26 30.12 -12.13
CA ILE A 705 -17.95 29.95 -11.47
C ILE A 705 -16.97 31.07 -11.88
N ALA A 706 -17.08 31.60 -13.10
CA ALA A 706 -16.28 32.74 -13.54
C ALA A 706 -16.65 34.07 -12.85
N ALA A 707 -17.91 34.23 -12.41
CA ALA A 707 -18.37 35.48 -11.78
C ALA A 707 -17.92 35.62 -10.31
N GLU A 708 -17.73 34.52 -9.57
CA GLU A 708 -17.24 34.56 -8.17
C GLU A 708 -15.71 34.71 -8.08
N LYS A 709 -14.95 34.32 -9.13
CA LYS A 709 -13.48 34.30 -9.12
C LYS A 709 -12.79 35.63 -9.52
N VAL A 710 -13.54 36.75 -9.67
CA VAL A 710 -12.96 38.07 -10.05
C VAL A 710 -12.56 38.95 -8.84
N ARG A 711 -12.63 38.46 -7.61
CA ARG A 711 -12.03 39.17 -6.46
C ARG A 711 -10.59 38.72 -6.23
N PRO A 712 -9.59 39.63 -6.26
CA PRO A 712 -8.20 39.24 -6.08
C PRO A 712 -7.96 38.66 -4.68
N SER A 713 -7.22 37.56 -4.68
CA SER A 713 -6.82 36.75 -3.52
C SER A 713 -5.96 37.53 -2.53
N GLN A 714 -6.55 37.92 -1.40
CA GLN A 714 -5.84 37.99 -0.13
C GLN A 714 -6.08 36.65 0.58
N SER A 715 -5.01 36.01 1.05
CA SER A 715 -5.05 34.75 1.79
C SER A 715 -6.08 34.83 2.93
N PRO A 716 -7.22 34.13 2.87
CA PRO A 716 -8.16 34.12 3.96
C PRO A 716 -7.64 33.13 5.00
N SER A 717 -7.32 33.61 6.19
CA SER A 717 -7.17 32.75 7.37
C SER A 717 -8.47 31.99 7.58
N THR A 718 -8.45 30.66 7.63
CA THR A 718 -9.62 29.81 7.94
C THR A 718 -10.32 30.21 9.25
N ALA A 719 -9.60 30.88 10.15
CA ALA A 719 -10.13 31.48 11.38
C ALA A 719 -11.22 32.54 11.13
N SER A 720 -11.13 33.35 10.06
CA SER A 720 -12.11 34.42 9.80
C SER A 720 -13.44 33.90 9.26
N TYR A 721 -13.43 32.74 8.61
CA TYR A 721 -14.66 32.08 8.14
C TYR A 721 -15.41 31.38 9.28
N ALA A 722 -14.70 30.89 10.29
CA ALA A 722 -15.31 30.31 11.48
C ALA A 722 -15.98 31.38 12.36
N GLU A 723 -15.33 32.56 12.54
CA GLU A 723 -15.90 33.63 13.37
C GLU A 723 -17.25 34.18 12.86
N GLY A 724 -17.45 34.27 11.55
CA GLY A 724 -18.71 34.76 10.97
C GLY A 724 -19.83 33.72 10.89
N ALA A 725 -19.55 32.45 11.18
CA ALA A 725 -20.50 31.35 11.02
C ALA A 725 -21.08 30.80 12.33
N PHE A 726 -20.38 31.01 13.45
CA PHE A 726 -20.80 30.53 14.79
C PHE A 726 -21.59 31.54 15.61
N SER A 727 -21.73 32.75 15.08
CA SER A 727 -22.62 33.76 15.62
C SER A 727 -24.02 33.51 15.06
N ASN A 728 -25.02 33.39 15.95
CA ASN A 728 -26.43 33.57 15.56
C ASN A 728 -26.61 35.04 15.16
N GLU A 729 -26.04 35.42 14.01
CA GLU A 729 -26.01 36.80 13.55
C GLU A 729 -27.39 37.16 13.02
N ALA A 730 -28.10 38.01 13.74
CA ALA A 730 -28.75 39.08 13.01
C ALA A 730 -27.61 39.84 12.32
N SER A 731 -27.47 39.67 11.00
CA SER A 731 -26.49 40.42 10.22
C SER A 731 -26.58 41.89 10.63
N PRO A 732 -25.47 42.60 10.87
CA PRO A 732 -25.54 44.02 11.18
C PRO A 732 -26.36 44.70 10.09
N ASN A 733 -27.38 45.48 10.49
CA ASN A 733 -28.29 46.09 9.51
C ASN A 733 -27.44 46.84 8.47
N GLN A 734 -27.48 46.37 7.23
CA GLN A 734 -26.58 46.83 6.18
C GLN A 734 -26.81 48.34 5.94
N VAL A 735 -25.72 49.10 5.84
CA VAL A 735 -25.75 50.56 5.63
C VAL A 735 -26.34 50.82 4.23
N ARG A 736 -27.41 51.61 4.15
CA ARG A 736 -28.07 51.95 2.89
C ARG A 736 -27.19 52.87 2.06
N SER A 737 -27.21 52.68 0.74
CA SER A 737 -26.54 53.51 -0.26
C SER A 737 -27.54 54.09 -1.26
N LYS A 738 -27.18 55.14 -2.02
CA LYS A 738 -28.09 55.75 -3.02
C LYS A 738 -28.62 54.73 -4.05
N ALA A 739 -27.82 53.71 -4.38
CA ALA A 739 -28.20 52.63 -5.30
C ALA A 739 -29.22 51.64 -4.72
N SER A 740 -29.44 51.65 -3.41
CA SER A 740 -30.41 50.78 -2.72
C SER A 740 -31.81 51.38 -2.57
N ILE A 741 -32.00 52.65 -2.98
CA ILE A 741 -33.30 53.33 -2.91
C ILE A 741 -34.10 53.03 -4.17
N THR A 742 -35.29 52.47 -3.99
CA THR A 742 -36.22 52.17 -5.09
C THR A 742 -36.93 53.42 -5.60
N SER A 743 -37.44 53.37 -6.82
CA SER A 743 -38.19 54.48 -7.42
C SER A 743 -39.46 54.85 -6.63
N GLU A 744 -40.06 53.88 -5.93
CA GLU A 744 -41.22 54.11 -5.05
C GLU A 744 -40.82 54.82 -3.76
N GLU A 745 -39.71 54.41 -3.14
CA GLU A 745 -39.15 55.11 -1.97
C GLU A 745 -38.77 56.56 -2.33
N LYS A 746 -38.20 56.81 -3.52
CA LYS A 746 -37.88 58.17 -3.96
C LYS A 746 -39.13 59.06 -4.09
N ARG A 747 -40.27 58.52 -4.52
CA ARG A 747 -41.55 59.25 -4.56
C ARG A 747 -42.11 59.53 -3.16
N GLU A 748 -41.94 58.58 -2.24
CA GLU A 748 -42.38 58.75 -0.85
C GLU A 748 -41.53 59.81 -0.12
N ILE A 749 -40.21 59.82 -0.32
CA ILE A 749 -39.31 60.87 0.17
C ILE A 749 -39.76 62.22 -0.40
N GLN A 750 -40.00 62.32 -1.70
CA GLN A 750 -40.51 63.56 -2.29
C GLN A 750 -41.85 64.02 -1.71
N ARG A 751 -42.77 63.09 -1.41
CA ARG A 751 -44.07 63.41 -0.81
C ARG A 751 -43.90 64.08 0.56
N GLN A 752 -42.90 63.68 1.33
CA GLN A 752 -42.60 64.27 2.64
C GLN A 752 -41.99 65.68 2.51
N HIS A 753 -41.31 65.96 1.41
CA HIS A 753 -40.66 67.24 1.10
C HIS A 753 -41.44 68.10 0.07
N ALA A 754 -42.72 67.80 -0.16
CA ALA A 754 -43.51 68.45 -1.22
C ALA A 754 -43.82 69.93 -0.94
N MET A 755 -43.70 70.36 0.31
CA MET A 755 -43.97 71.75 0.76
C MET A 755 -42.68 72.54 1.02
N ASP A 756 -41.52 71.95 0.77
CA ASP A 756 -40.24 72.63 0.95
C ASP A 756 -40.04 73.69 -0.16
N PRO A 757 -39.42 74.84 0.16
CA PRO A 757 -39.25 75.91 -0.80
C PRO A 757 -38.37 75.46 -1.98
N LEU A 758 -38.82 75.77 -3.19
CA LEU A 758 -38.07 75.49 -4.40
C LEU A 758 -36.84 76.42 -4.50
N PRO A 759 -35.70 75.94 -5.02
CA PRO A 759 -34.57 76.79 -5.33
C PRO A 759 -34.93 77.89 -6.34
N ASP A 760 -34.24 79.02 -6.26
CA ASP A 760 -34.46 80.16 -7.17
C ASP A 760 -34.38 79.73 -8.65
N GLY A 761 -35.41 80.07 -9.42
CA GLY A 761 -35.50 79.75 -10.85
C GLY A 761 -36.27 78.47 -11.19
N TYR A 762 -36.87 77.79 -10.20
CA TYR A 762 -37.78 76.67 -10.39
C TYR A 762 -39.21 76.99 -9.94
N LEU A 763 -40.20 76.49 -10.67
CA LEU A 763 -41.62 76.55 -10.30
C LEU A 763 -42.28 75.18 -10.46
N PHE A 764 -43.30 74.90 -9.66
CA PHE A 764 -44.10 73.69 -9.83
C PHE A 764 -45.40 74.05 -10.54
N ASP A 765 -45.64 73.45 -11.71
CA ASP A 765 -46.80 73.78 -12.57
C ASP A 765 -48.09 73.04 -12.18
N GLY A 766 -48.06 72.29 -11.08
CA GLY A 766 -49.15 71.43 -10.60
C GLY A 766 -49.01 69.97 -11.04
N THR A 767 -48.09 69.65 -11.95
CA THR A 767 -47.79 68.27 -12.38
C THR A 767 -46.29 67.97 -12.40
N ASN A 768 -45.43 68.90 -12.83
CA ASN A 768 -43.98 68.75 -12.91
C ASN A 768 -43.24 69.98 -12.37
N TYR A 769 -41.96 69.82 -12.05
CA TYR A 769 -41.06 70.92 -11.73
C TYR A 769 -40.47 71.49 -13.02
N VAL A 770 -40.53 72.81 -13.18
CA VAL A 770 -40.13 73.50 -14.40
C VAL A 770 -39.07 74.54 -14.08
N ASP A 771 -37.97 74.55 -14.85
CA ASP A 771 -36.92 75.57 -14.73
C ASP A 771 -37.22 76.81 -15.60
N PHE A 772 -36.48 77.91 -15.37
CA PHE A 772 -36.59 79.15 -16.13
C PHE A 772 -36.35 79.00 -17.64
N PHE A 773 -35.69 77.94 -18.09
CA PHE A 773 -35.40 77.65 -19.49
C PHE A 773 -36.43 76.70 -20.13
N GLY A 774 -37.46 76.28 -19.40
CA GLY A 774 -38.55 75.42 -19.87
C GLY A 774 -38.29 73.91 -19.74
N GLY A 775 -37.21 73.49 -19.06
CA GLY A 775 -36.95 72.09 -18.72
C GLY A 775 -37.97 71.55 -17.73
N ARG A 776 -38.46 70.32 -17.92
CA ARG A 776 -39.45 69.66 -17.05
C ARG A 776 -38.84 68.46 -16.34
N TYR A 777 -39.04 68.38 -15.03
CA TYR A 777 -38.50 67.34 -14.16
C TYR A 777 -39.61 66.69 -13.35
N GLU A 778 -39.57 65.35 -13.27
CA GLU A 778 -40.55 64.54 -12.51
C GLU A 778 -40.36 64.71 -11.00
N PHE A 779 -39.13 64.95 -10.55
CA PHE A 779 -38.78 65.04 -9.13
C PHE A 779 -38.33 66.45 -8.72
N HIS A 780 -38.46 66.76 -7.43
CA HIS A 780 -38.04 68.04 -6.86
C HIS A 780 -36.55 68.31 -7.18
N PRO A 781 -36.12 69.55 -7.53
CA PRO A 781 -34.74 69.84 -7.91
C PRO A 781 -33.70 69.43 -6.85
N SER A 782 -34.06 69.51 -5.57
CA SER A 782 -33.23 69.07 -4.42
C SER A 782 -33.45 67.61 -3.98
N ILE A 783 -34.12 66.77 -4.78
CA ILE A 783 -34.49 65.40 -4.38
C ILE A 783 -33.27 64.55 -3.98
N ASP A 784 -32.11 64.77 -4.61
CA ASP A 784 -30.91 64.01 -4.30
C ASP A 784 -30.32 64.39 -2.93
N GLN A 785 -30.56 65.63 -2.46
CA GLN A 785 -30.21 66.05 -1.11
C GLN A 785 -31.15 65.40 -0.08
N PHE A 786 -32.46 65.35 -0.36
CA PHE A 786 -33.42 64.70 0.53
C PHE A 786 -33.17 63.19 0.66
N VAL A 787 -32.77 62.54 -0.44
CA VAL A 787 -32.33 61.14 -0.42
C VAL A 787 -31.07 60.96 0.45
N ASP A 788 -30.12 61.90 0.41
CA ASP A 788 -28.91 61.84 1.23
C ASP A 788 -29.20 62.02 2.72
N GLU A 789 -30.08 62.96 3.07
CA GLU A 789 -30.53 63.17 4.45
C GLU A 789 -31.27 61.95 4.99
N TYR A 790 -32.17 61.36 4.19
CA TYR A 790 -32.87 60.13 4.54
C TYR A 790 -31.93 58.94 4.75
N ILE A 791 -30.95 58.75 3.85
CA ILE A 791 -29.94 57.70 3.99
C ILE A 791 -29.09 57.93 5.25
N THR A 792 -28.72 59.18 5.52
CA THR A 792 -27.91 59.53 6.70
C THR A 792 -28.66 59.19 7.98
N ALA A 793 -29.90 59.66 8.13
CA ALA A 793 -30.75 59.36 9.28
C ALA A 793 -30.98 57.84 9.45
N ALA A 794 -31.31 57.14 8.37
CA ALA A 794 -31.56 55.71 8.41
C ALA A 794 -30.29 54.88 8.69
N ASN A 795 -29.10 55.41 8.37
CA ASN A 795 -27.84 54.79 8.70
C ASN A 795 -27.41 55.08 10.14
N ASP A 796 -27.71 56.26 10.68
CA ASP A 796 -27.42 56.61 12.05
C ASP A 796 -28.28 55.81 13.05
N ASP A 797 -29.57 55.60 12.75
CA ASP A 797 -30.43 54.68 13.50
C ASP A 797 -29.92 53.23 13.47
N ARG A 798 -29.42 52.77 12.31
CA ARG A 798 -28.80 51.45 12.18
C ARG A 798 -27.50 51.35 12.97
N LYS A 799 -26.67 52.40 12.98
CA LYS A 799 -25.45 52.45 13.80
C LYS A 799 -25.79 52.36 15.28
N ALA A 800 -26.79 53.10 15.75
CA ALA A 800 -27.22 53.06 17.15
C ALA A 800 -27.74 51.66 17.55
N THR A 801 -28.51 51.02 16.67
CA THR A 801 -29.01 49.65 16.89
C THR A 801 -27.86 48.63 16.91
N ASN A 802 -26.92 48.75 15.98
CA ASN A 802 -25.73 47.88 15.93
C ASN A 802 -24.83 48.10 17.15
N LEU A 803 -24.67 49.33 17.63
CA LEU A 803 -23.90 49.66 18.83
C LEU A 803 -24.51 49.00 20.07
N LYS A 804 -25.83 49.12 20.26
CA LYS A 804 -26.54 48.47 21.36
C LYS A 804 -26.38 46.95 21.33
N ALA A 805 -26.47 46.34 20.15
CA ALA A 805 -26.22 44.90 19.98
C ALA A 805 -24.77 44.51 20.31
N THR A 806 -23.79 45.37 20.00
CA THR A 806 -22.39 45.12 20.38
C THR A 806 -22.14 45.25 21.89
N GLU A 807 -22.81 46.16 22.57
CA GLU A 807 -22.71 46.33 24.03
C GLU A 807 -23.34 45.12 24.77
N GLU A 808 -24.51 44.67 24.33
CA GLU A 808 -25.14 43.44 24.85
C GLU A 808 -24.26 42.20 24.62
N ARG A 809 -23.57 42.12 23.47
CA ARG A 809 -22.59 41.06 23.16
C ARG A 809 -21.40 41.09 24.11
N ALA A 810 -20.82 42.27 24.37
CA ALA A 810 -19.70 42.42 25.29
C ALA A 810 -20.09 42.02 26.73
N SER A 811 -21.32 42.37 27.15
CA SER A 811 -21.88 41.94 28.42
C SER A 811 -22.04 40.41 28.49
N HIS A 812 -22.58 39.77 27.45
CA HIS A 812 -22.74 38.32 27.41
C HIS A 812 -21.39 37.57 27.40
N GLN A 813 -20.40 38.04 26.63
CA GLN A 813 -19.06 37.44 26.61
C GLN A 813 -18.32 37.59 27.95
N SER A 814 -18.49 38.71 28.64
CA SER A 814 -17.91 38.91 29.97
C SER A 814 -18.55 38.00 31.03
N PHE A 815 -19.87 37.76 30.94
CA PHE A 815 -20.58 36.81 31.80
C PHE A 815 -20.13 35.35 31.58
N VAL A 816 -19.97 34.93 30.31
CA VAL A 816 -19.47 33.58 29.99
C VAL A 816 -18.04 33.36 30.50
N LYS A 817 -17.16 34.37 30.38
CA LYS A 817 -15.79 34.32 30.94
C LYS A 817 -15.73 34.23 32.47
N GLN A 818 -16.80 34.61 33.18
CA GLN A 818 -16.87 34.47 34.64
C GLN A 818 -17.36 33.10 35.09
N LEU A 819 -17.96 32.32 34.18
CA LEU A 819 -18.48 30.97 34.45
C LEU A 819 -17.53 29.84 33.99
N SER A 820 -16.56 30.15 33.12
CA SER A 820 -15.41 29.29 32.77
C SER A 820 -14.27 29.48 33.77
#